data_AF-A0A087T0Z9-F1
#
_entry.id   AF-A0A087T0Z9-F1
#
_cell.length_a   1.000
_cell.length_b   1.000
_cell.length_c   1.000
_cell.angle_alpha   90.00
_cell.angle_beta   90.00
_cell.angle_gamma   90.00
#
_symmetry.space_group_name_H-M   'P 1'
#
loop_
_entity.id
_entity.type
_entity.pdbx_description
1 polymer ?
#
loop_
_entity_poly.entity_id
_entity_poly.type
_entity_poly.pdbx_seq_one_letter_code
_entity_poly.pdbx_strand_id
1 'polypeptide(L)'
;MFLQLFSLTTVLLLQPTWSVLTRDEFDTQIKPICYERESVDEVLVNGQTMPLASTLENFIALVEKFEVANPDIALKQELFYFLRRYFLENIEYKIGEATQWQPPDSKDEKIEVLWERNDDERLRKPDGLNEPYSDDEKCSLFFMISHSVERQSKARFSPGNGSEIQRNGAELDQLYPQEKGVVAIRGSNEAVALGRVLRGMYVGLKAENERKFPLDDYKDISDRKRRFVDPLYILTISEVIVFSKWETDERCRGFAENGGWKSAPIGELKNIQDYCPMIYKLHNETDAAYTYSTLRGAADGLLLGSVIHSILSSKEDAKLSQILRMYYTRGGILADSEHEVLRTIRASFCNRDYFISRLSEEIRDQTYIFGLLVSKSKVVVKEKISKALVQYNNVKDSVFKNRPEFRDYCEADAVKEKLETPLDVIVVLDTRNGRENFEKQQRIVGYLSKSLDLSYYGSRLTILKDEVSSSAGIVELEPVLTDSYSSACAACHITQINYDNPKSASPDEVIFAIDQLLLAKKGNETSSEGVKGKVVIYFNFDATENSARPSTAETKLKKALADLHLRHIDVAFFALGIEESVLKKFAKFDRNFYMIADTTEEHQRELVKKIKSSPAILKYEDCVDRRSERSATYEDFVSPSAVQHWQMPAKYFYKSTSLKIVFEALDGSIQVCYSRATLAPENQIKSCQNITNGQKSVEFKSTNPCKSFTDVTCSPFYFSLKGINASDPTASRYVCSDRNTGAKCRTLDQIKFKISHDGIRCSGCYGLVAKPLSVLFGFLIA
;
A
#
# COMPACT_ATOMS: atom_id res chain seq x y z
N MET A 1 -10.84 -61.69 27.75
CA MET A 1 -9.46 -61.21 27.98
C MET A 1 -8.80 -61.10 26.60
N PHE A 2 -9.29 -60.28 25.67
CA PHE A 2 -9.35 -58.81 25.64
C PHE A 2 -7.98 -58.16 25.90
N LEU A 3 -7.13 -58.11 24.88
CA LEU A 3 -6.14 -57.05 24.60
C LEU A 3 -5.29 -57.45 23.38
N GLN A 4 -5.81 -57.32 22.15
CA GLN A 4 -4.95 -57.36 20.95
C GLN A 4 -5.54 -56.77 19.65
N LEU A 5 -6.53 -55.89 19.72
CA LEU A 5 -7.02 -55.17 18.54
C LEU A 5 -7.41 -53.76 18.94
N PHE A 6 -6.49 -52.80 18.80
CA PHE A 6 -6.74 -51.39 18.46
C PHE A 6 -5.38 -50.69 18.27
N SER A 7 -4.57 -51.23 17.36
CA SER A 7 -3.58 -50.43 16.64
C SER A 7 -4.31 -49.87 15.42
N LEU A 8 -5.22 -48.92 15.64
CA LEU A 8 -5.60 -48.00 14.58
C LEU A 8 -4.36 -47.15 14.35
N THR A 9 -3.53 -47.59 13.42
CA THR A 9 -2.62 -46.70 12.72
C THR A 9 -3.49 -45.69 12.01
N THR A 10 -3.79 -44.59 12.69
CA THR A 10 -4.08 -43.30 12.07
C THR A 10 -2.79 -42.89 11.37
N VAL A 11 -2.47 -43.57 10.26
CA VAL A 11 -1.63 -42.97 9.23
C VAL A 11 -2.49 -41.83 8.72
N LEU A 12 -2.36 -40.67 9.36
CA LEU A 12 -2.67 -39.39 8.75
C LEU A 12 -1.89 -39.41 7.44
N LEU A 13 -2.59 -39.76 6.36
CA LEU A 13 -2.10 -39.65 5.00
C LEU A 13 -1.88 -38.16 4.78
N LEU A 14 -0.68 -37.70 5.13
CA LEU A 14 -0.14 -36.42 4.68
C LEU A 14 -0.11 -36.53 3.16
N GLN A 15 -1.19 -36.10 2.52
CA GLN A 15 -1.18 -35.97 1.07
C GLN A 15 -0.14 -34.90 0.73
N PRO A 16 0.80 -35.18 -0.19
CA PRO A 16 1.74 -34.17 -0.64
C PRO A 16 0.95 -33.01 -1.25
N THR A 17 1.09 -31.83 -0.67
CA THR A 17 0.39 -30.61 -1.09
C THR A 17 1.37 -29.72 -1.81
N TRP A 18 0.95 -29.20 -2.96
CA TRP A 18 1.71 -28.23 -3.75
C TRP A 18 1.87 -26.87 -3.02
N SER A 19 1.11 -26.69 -1.95
CA SER A 19 1.11 -25.56 -1.04
C SER A 19 1.92 -25.86 0.22
N VAL A 20 2.52 -24.81 0.78
CA VAL A 20 3.19 -24.89 2.08
C VAL A 20 2.18 -24.92 3.24
N LEU A 21 1.00 -24.30 3.06
CA LEU A 21 -0.14 -24.46 3.96
C LEU A 21 -0.75 -25.86 3.78
N THR A 22 -0.78 -26.67 4.84
CA THR A 22 -1.37 -28.01 4.79
C THR A 22 -2.89 -27.94 4.91
N ARG A 23 -3.58 -29.02 4.53
CA ARG A 23 -5.04 -29.09 4.62
C ARG A 23 -5.55 -28.95 6.05
N ASP A 24 -4.92 -29.64 7.00
CA ASP A 24 -5.29 -29.59 8.42
C ASP A 24 -5.17 -28.17 8.98
N GLU A 25 -4.14 -27.44 8.58
CA GLU A 25 -3.96 -26.05 9.00
C GLU A 25 -4.95 -25.10 8.34
N PHE A 26 -5.29 -25.32 7.06
CA PHE A 26 -6.39 -24.59 6.44
C PHE A 26 -7.70 -24.79 7.23
N ASP A 27 -8.05 -26.06 7.53
CA ASP A 27 -9.29 -26.41 8.22
C ASP A 27 -9.32 -25.89 9.67
N THR A 28 -8.17 -25.79 10.35
CA THR A 28 -8.09 -25.34 11.75
C THR A 28 -7.83 -23.85 11.92
N GLN A 29 -7.19 -23.18 10.94
CA GLN A 29 -6.71 -21.80 11.10
C GLN A 29 -7.41 -20.79 10.19
N ILE A 30 -7.80 -21.19 8.98
CA ILE A 30 -8.37 -20.28 7.97
C ILE A 30 -9.87 -20.49 7.82
N LYS A 31 -10.30 -21.75 7.66
CA LYS A 31 -11.71 -22.11 7.44
C LYS A 31 -12.64 -21.54 8.53
N PRO A 32 -12.32 -21.63 9.84
CA PRO A 32 -13.22 -21.16 10.88
C PRO A 32 -13.43 -19.65 10.84
N ILE A 33 -12.38 -18.88 10.53
CA ILE A 33 -12.42 -17.41 10.53
C ILE A 33 -12.93 -16.81 9.22
N CYS A 34 -12.65 -17.46 8.07
CA CYS A 34 -12.91 -16.88 6.76
C CYS A 34 -14.11 -17.49 6.01
N TYR A 35 -14.58 -18.67 6.41
CA TYR A 35 -15.65 -19.39 5.72
C TYR A 35 -16.82 -19.74 6.63
N GLU A 36 -16.55 -20.09 7.90
CA GLU A 36 -17.58 -20.53 8.86
C GLU A 36 -18.01 -19.42 9.82
N ARG A 37 -17.53 -18.19 9.60
CA ARG A 37 -17.95 -17.03 10.37
C ARG A 37 -19.38 -16.67 9.99
N GLU A 38 -20.30 -16.81 10.94
CA GLU A 38 -21.67 -16.32 10.80
C GLU A 38 -21.74 -14.87 11.30
N SER A 39 -22.37 -13.99 10.53
CA SER A 39 -22.80 -12.67 10.99
C SER A 39 -24.32 -12.60 10.93
N VAL A 40 -24.94 -12.20 12.05
CA VAL A 40 -26.40 -12.18 12.20
C VAL A 40 -27.03 -11.10 11.32
N ASP A 41 -26.30 -10.02 11.03
CA ASP A 41 -26.85 -8.81 10.41
C ASP A 41 -26.08 -8.33 9.15
N GLU A 42 -24.92 -8.91 8.81
CA GLU A 42 -24.05 -8.39 7.74
C GLU A 42 -23.61 -9.47 6.74
N VAL A 43 -23.63 -9.13 5.45
CA VAL A 43 -23.08 -9.99 4.38
C VAL A 43 -21.55 -9.93 4.43
N LEU A 44 -20.94 -11.03 4.88
CA LEU A 44 -19.48 -11.14 4.88
C LEU A 44 -18.95 -11.32 3.46
N VAL A 45 -18.05 -10.43 3.06
CA VAL A 45 -17.35 -10.54 1.78
C VAL A 45 -15.99 -11.13 2.06
N ASN A 46 -15.71 -12.31 1.52
CA ASN A 46 -14.45 -13.01 1.77
C ASN A 46 -14.18 -13.19 3.29
N GLY A 47 -15.23 -13.53 4.06
CA GLY A 47 -15.15 -13.76 5.51
C GLY A 47 -14.94 -12.52 6.39
N GLN A 48 -14.90 -11.33 5.78
CA GLN A 48 -14.57 -10.07 6.47
C GLN A 48 -15.83 -9.33 6.88
N THR A 49 -15.84 -8.82 8.12
CA THR A 49 -16.86 -7.88 8.60
C THR A 49 -16.67 -6.49 7.97
N MET A 50 -15.42 -6.05 7.85
CA MET A 50 -15.06 -4.85 7.10
C MET A 50 -14.18 -5.23 5.91
N PRO A 51 -14.77 -5.43 4.71
CA PRO A 51 -14.02 -5.93 3.58
C PRO A 51 -12.92 -4.97 3.15
N LEU A 52 -11.71 -5.48 3.12
CA LEU A 52 -10.51 -4.81 2.65
C LEU A 52 -10.35 -5.04 1.15
N ALA A 53 -9.78 -4.05 0.45
CA ALA A 53 -9.55 -4.18 -0.98
C ALA A 53 -8.38 -5.13 -1.29
N SER A 54 -8.60 -5.96 -2.31
CA SER A 54 -7.64 -6.91 -2.89
C SER A 54 -6.69 -6.17 -3.84
N THR A 55 -5.85 -5.29 -3.29
CA THR A 55 -4.85 -4.52 -4.04
C THR A 55 -3.45 -4.83 -3.57
N LEU A 56 -2.47 -4.62 -4.45
CA LEU A 56 -1.08 -4.74 -4.08
C LEU A 56 -0.68 -3.77 -2.96
N GLU A 57 -1.20 -2.53 -2.97
CA GLU A 57 -0.89 -1.54 -1.92
C GLU A 57 -1.44 -1.98 -0.56
N ASN A 58 -2.61 -2.63 -0.53
CA ASN A 58 -3.14 -3.20 0.71
C ASN A 58 -2.23 -4.33 1.23
N PHE A 59 -1.79 -5.22 0.34
CA PHE A 59 -0.86 -6.27 0.70
C PHE A 59 0.46 -5.69 1.25
N ILE A 60 1.06 -4.72 0.57
CA ILE A 60 2.29 -4.06 1.02
C ILE A 60 2.08 -3.40 2.39
N ALA A 61 0.94 -2.75 2.65
CA ALA A 61 0.66 -2.16 3.95
C ALA A 61 0.56 -3.21 5.08
N LEU A 62 0.00 -4.39 4.81
CA LEU A 62 -0.05 -5.50 5.76
C LEU A 62 1.34 -6.13 5.97
N VAL A 63 2.17 -6.16 4.94
CA VAL A 63 3.58 -6.56 5.03
C VAL A 63 4.36 -5.56 5.90
N GLU A 64 4.25 -4.26 5.64
CA GLU A 64 4.88 -3.20 6.47
C GLU A 64 4.45 -3.31 7.94
N LYS A 65 3.16 -3.57 8.22
CA LYS A 65 2.64 -3.79 9.58
C LYS A 65 3.36 -4.96 10.27
N PHE A 66 3.64 -6.03 9.54
CA PHE A 66 4.34 -7.21 10.05
C PHE A 66 5.84 -7.00 10.20
N GLU A 67 6.48 -6.29 9.27
CA GLU A 67 7.89 -5.88 9.36
C GLU A 67 8.12 -4.98 10.58
N VAL A 68 7.19 -4.07 10.89
CA VAL A 68 7.23 -3.22 12.11
C VAL A 68 7.09 -4.06 13.38
N ALA A 69 6.23 -5.08 13.38
CA ALA A 69 6.05 -5.99 14.52
C ALA A 69 7.22 -6.98 14.69
N ASN A 70 8.01 -7.21 13.63
CA ASN A 70 9.11 -8.17 13.56
C ASN A 70 10.34 -7.55 12.86
N PRO A 71 10.97 -6.51 13.44
CA PRO A 71 12.00 -5.70 12.75
C PRO A 71 13.22 -6.49 12.30
N ASP A 72 13.61 -7.53 13.06
CA ASP A 72 14.80 -8.34 12.81
C ASP A 72 14.54 -9.53 11.85
N ILE A 73 13.32 -9.67 11.32
CA ILE A 73 13.01 -10.79 10.43
C ILE A 73 13.79 -10.67 9.12
N ALA A 74 14.41 -11.78 8.70
CA ALA A 74 15.08 -11.89 7.42
C ALA A 74 14.06 -12.15 6.30
N LEU A 75 14.33 -11.63 5.09
CA LEU A 75 13.43 -11.74 3.94
C LEU A 75 13.02 -13.20 3.61
N LYS A 76 13.94 -14.17 3.75
CA LYS A 76 13.62 -15.60 3.58
C LYS A 76 12.52 -16.05 4.54
N GLN A 77 12.66 -15.70 5.81
CA GLN A 77 11.73 -16.10 6.87
C GLN A 77 10.38 -15.39 6.72
N GLU A 78 10.39 -14.13 6.31
CA GLU A 78 9.19 -13.36 6.00
C GLU A 78 8.40 -13.94 4.81
N LEU A 79 9.06 -14.18 3.68
CA LEU A 79 8.44 -14.84 2.52
C LEU A 79 7.89 -16.22 2.90
N PHE A 80 8.67 -16.99 3.65
CA PHE A 80 8.24 -18.29 4.15
C PHE A 80 7.01 -18.18 5.05
N TYR A 81 6.95 -17.20 5.97
CA TYR A 81 5.79 -16.97 6.82
C TYR A 81 4.51 -16.78 6.00
N PHE A 82 4.51 -15.85 5.03
CA PHE A 82 3.33 -15.58 4.21
C PHE A 82 2.91 -16.80 3.37
N LEU A 83 3.86 -17.50 2.76
CA LEU A 83 3.59 -18.70 1.98
C LEU A 83 3.09 -19.86 2.88
N ARG A 84 3.70 -20.05 4.04
CA ARG A 84 3.34 -21.12 4.98
C ARG A 84 1.96 -20.95 5.58
N ARG A 85 1.57 -19.70 5.85
CA ARG A 85 0.35 -19.36 6.60
C ARG A 85 -0.85 -19.08 5.70
N TYR A 86 -0.63 -18.52 4.51
CA TYR A 86 -1.72 -17.96 3.68
C TYR A 86 -1.69 -18.39 2.22
N PHE A 87 -0.76 -19.26 1.78
CA PHE A 87 -0.69 -19.71 0.40
C PHE A 87 -1.17 -21.16 0.23
N LEU A 88 -2.30 -21.28 -0.44
CA LEU A 88 -2.91 -22.51 -0.90
C LEU A 88 -3.31 -22.33 -2.37
N GLU A 89 -2.83 -23.22 -3.24
CA GLU A 89 -3.09 -23.15 -4.68
C GLU A 89 -4.00 -24.28 -5.15
N ASN A 90 -4.61 -24.05 -6.31
CA ASN A 90 -5.45 -25.00 -7.02
C ASN A 90 -6.67 -25.41 -6.20
N ILE A 91 -7.26 -24.51 -5.42
CA ILE A 91 -8.49 -24.81 -4.68
C ILE A 91 -9.66 -24.77 -5.65
N GLU A 92 -10.39 -25.88 -5.74
CA GLU A 92 -11.68 -25.97 -6.41
C GLU A 92 -12.78 -26.02 -5.36
N TYR A 93 -13.70 -25.04 -5.39
CA TYR A 93 -14.87 -25.02 -4.53
C TYR A 93 -16.04 -25.76 -5.20
N LYS A 94 -16.47 -26.87 -4.61
CA LYS A 94 -17.68 -27.60 -5.01
C LYS A 94 -18.66 -27.60 -3.84
N ILE A 95 -19.79 -26.91 -3.99
CA ILE A 95 -20.98 -26.93 -3.10
C ILE A 95 -20.62 -27.24 -1.63
N GLY A 96 -20.07 -26.25 -0.92
CA GLY A 96 -19.76 -26.36 0.52
C GLY A 96 -18.42 -27.03 0.86
N GLU A 97 -17.72 -27.63 -0.11
CA GLU A 97 -16.41 -28.25 0.08
C GLU A 97 -15.34 -27.57 -0.76
N ALA A 98 -14.25 -27.15 -0.10
CA ALA A 98 -13.02 -26.75 -0.75
C ALA A 98 -12.18 -28.01 -0.98
N THR A 99 -11.92 -28.38 -2.24
CA THR A 99 -11.02 -29.49 -2.57
C THR A 99 -9.80 -28.96 -3.29
N GLN A 100 -8.60 -29.40 -2.92
CA GLN A 100 -7.42 -29.07 -3.70
C GLN A 100 -7.42 -29.93 -4.98
N TRP A 101 -7.43 -29.29 -6.13
CA TRP A 101 -7.28 -29.94 -7.41
C TRP A 101 -5.84 -30.45 -7.55
N GLN A 102 -5.71 -31.75 -7.79
CA GLN A 102 -4.45 -32.38 -8.16
C GLN A 102 -4.57 -32.92 -9.59
N PRO A 103 -3.56 -32.69 -10.45
CA PRO A 103 -3.62 -33.20 -11.81
C PRO A 103 -3.68 -34.74 -11.79
N PRO A 104 -4.63 -35.38 -12.50
CA PRO A 104 -4.62 -36.83 -12.63
C PRO A 104 -3.30 -37.26 -13.30
N ASP A 105 -2.78 -38.41 -12.85
CA ASP A 105 -1.53 -38.99 -13.33
C ASP A 105 -0.26 -38.15 -13.13
N SER A 106 -0.23 -37.24 -12.15
CA SER A 106 1.00 -36.52 -11.75
C SER A 106 1.82 -37.24 -10.66
N LYS A 107 3.16 -37.10 -10.70
CA LYS A 107 4.09 -37.55 -9.66
C LYS A 107 4.46 -36.38 -8.74
N ASP A 108 3.73 -36.23 -7.65
CA ASP A 108 3.77 -35.00 -6.84
C ASP A 108 4.97 -34.94 -5.87
N GLU A 109 5.36 -36.07 -5.30
CA GLU A 109 6.46 -36.16 -4.30
C GLU A 109 7.79 -35.57 -4.81
N LYS A 110 8.03 -35.57 -6.12
CA LYS A 110 9.28 -35.07 -6.72
C LYS A 110 9.33 -33.55 -6.87
N ILE A 111 8.19 -32.87 -6.84
CA ILE A 111 8.09 -31.42 -7.06
C ILE A 111 8.28 -30.68 -5.74
N GLU A 112 7.83 -31.25 -4.63
CA GLU A 112 7.96 -30.64 -3.30
C GLU A 112 9.43 -30.37 -2.94
N VAL A 113 10.34 -31.26 -3.34
CA VAL A 113 11.80 -31.10 -3.13
C VAL A 113 12.37 -29.88 -3.87
N LEU A 114 11.70 -29.39 -4.92
CA LEU A 114 12.13 -28.21 -5.67
C LEU A 114 11.87 -26.90 -4.90
N TRP A 115 10.93 -26.89 -3.94
CA TRP A 115 10.65 -25.74 -3.09
C TRP A 115 11.68 -25.56 -1.99
N GLU A 116 11.81 -26.57 -1.13
CA GLU A 116 12.81 -26.60 -0.07
C GLU A 116 13.25 -28.05 0.15
N ARG A 117 14.56 -28.28 0.14
CA ARG A 117 15.13 -29.64 0.19
C ARG A 117 15.05 -30.24 1.59
N ASN A 118 15.02 -29.37 2.60
CA ASN A 118 14.97 -29.77 3.99
C ASN A 118 13.52 -29.82 4.49
N ASP A 119 13.01 -31.02 4.69
CA ASP A 119 11.65 -31.23 5.23
C ASP A 119 11.45 -30.55 6.58
N ASP A 120 12.49 -30.48 7.42
CA ASP A 120 12.41 -29.81 8.72
C ASP A 120 12.20 -28.30 8.57
N GLU A 121 12.82 -27.66 7.57
CA GLU A 121 12.57 -26.24 7.29
C GLU A 121 11.15 -26.02 6.75
N ARG A 122 10.67 -26.93 5.90
CA ARG A 122 9.32 -26.85 5.30
C ARG A 122 8.20 -27.02 6.33
N LEU A 123 8.40 -27.92 7.29
CA LEU A 123 7.43 -28.22 8.35
C LEU A 123 7.55 -27.27 9.54
N ARG A 124 8.62 -26.48 9.63
CA ARG A 124 8.85 -25.55 10.74
C ARG A 124 7.71 -24.54 10.81
N LYS A 125 7.05 -24.49 11.95
CA LYS A 125 6.14 -23.39 12.26
C LYS A 125 6.95 -22.12 12.43
N PRO A 126 6.49 -20.97 11.93
CA PRO A 126 7.09 -19.69 12.20
C PRO A 126 6.83 -19.29 13.68
N ASP A 127 7.46 -20.01 14.61
CA ASP A 127 7.31 -19.80 16.05
C ASP A 127 8.11 -18.57 16.49
N GLY A 128 7.55 -17.80 17.44
CA GLY A 128 8.19 -16.62 18.02
C GLY A 128 8.02 -15.32 17.21
N LEU A 129 7.22 -15.33 16.14
CA LEU A 129 6.82 -14.12 15.41
C LEU A 129 5.55 -13.53 16.01
N ASN A 130 5.51 -12.20 16.09
CA ASN A 130 4.30 -11.48 16.46
C ASN A 130 3.40 -11.39 15.22
N GLU A 131 2.18 -11.93 15.29
CA GLU A 131 1.16 -11.76 14.26
C GLU A 131 0.31 -10.52 14.59
N PRO A 132 0.52 -9.35 13.94
CA PRO A 132 -0.18 -8.12 14.31
C PRO A 132 -1.58 -8.01 13.67
N TYR A 133 -2.12 -9.10 13.14
CA TYR A 133 -3.27 -9.10 12.25
C TYR A 133 -4.59 -9.37 12.97
N SER A 134 -5.62 -8.59 12.64
CA SER A 134 -7.02 -8.93 12.95
C SER A 134 -7.48 -10.11 12.10
N ASP A 135 -8.63 -10.71 12.45
CA ASP A 135 -9.17 -11.82 11.66
C ASP A 135 -9.61 -11.38 10.25
N ASP A 136 -10.13 -10.15 10.10
CA ASP A 136 -10.43 -9.57 8.78
C ASP A 136 -9.15 -9.41 7.93
N GLU A 137 -8.05 -8.97 8.53
CA GLU A 137 -6.75 -8.85 7.85
C GLU A 137 -6.18 -10.23 7.48
N LYS A 138 -6.32 -11.24 8.33
CA LYS A 138 -5.91 -12.63 8.02
C LYS A 138 -6.70 -13.19 6.83
N CYS A 139 -8.00 -12.95 6.78
CA CYS A 139 -8.82 -13.34 5.63
C CYS A 139 -8.43 -12.57 4.38
N SER A 140 -8.18 -11.27 4.49
CA SER A 140 -7.67 -10.47 3.37
C SER A 140 -6.35 -11.03 2.82
N LEU A 141 -5.37 -11.36 3.69
CA LEU A 141 -4.11 -12.00 3.29
C LEU A 141 -4.35 -13.33 2.57
N PHE A 142 -5.18 -14.21 3.15
CA PHE A 142 -5.51 -15.48 2.51
C PHE A 142 -6.13 -15.29 1.12
N PHE A 143 -7.12 -14.42 0.98
CA PHE A 143 -7.80 -14.19 -0.30
C PHE A 143 -6.99 -13.36 -1.31
N MET A 144 -5.93 -12.68 -0.89
CA MET A 144 -4.95 -12.04 -1.80
C MET A 144 -3.87 -13.01 -2.27
N ILE A 145 -3.51 -14.02 -1.47
CA ILE A 145 -2.37 -14.92 -1.72
C ILE A 145 -2.80 -16.28 -2.28
N SER A 146 -3.86 -16.90 -1.74
CA SER A 146 -4.33 -18.24 -2.12
C SER A 146 -5.22 -18.21 -3.35
N HIS A 147 -4.74 -18.81 -4.44
CA HIS A 147 -5.41 -18.79 -5.73
C HIS A 147 -6.52 -19.84 -5.83
N SER A 148 -7.69 -19.38 -6.27
CA SER A 148 -8.83 -20.25 -6.57
C SER A 148 -9.77 -19.59 -7.58
N VAL A 149 -10.44 -20.39 -8.40
CA VAL A 149 -11.54 -19.92 -9.25
C VAL A 149 -12.83 -20.54 -8.71
N GLU A 150 -13.61 -19.73 -8.00
CA GLU A 150 -14.88 -20.13 -7.42
C GLU A 150 -15.99 -20.04 -8.48
N ARG A 151 -16.55 -21.20 -8.80
CA ARG A 151 -17.66 -21.33 -9.74
C ARG A 151 -18.94 -21.41 -8.93
N GLN A 152 -19.86 -20.47 -9.14
CA GLN A 152 -21.20 -20.64 -8.58
C GLN A 152 -21.85 -21.84 -9.28
N SER A 153 -22.26 -22.84 -8.49
CA SER A 153 -23.01 -23.95 -9.04
C SER A 153 -24.34 -23.40 -9.57
N LYS A 154 -24.74 -23.78 -10.79
CA LYS A 154 -26.06 -23.45 -11.39
C LYS A 154 -27.25 -24.05 -10.61
N ALA A 155 -27.10 -24.33 -9.32
CA ALA A 155 -28.06 -25.03 -8.50
C ALA A 155 -29.32 -24.18 -8.27
N ARG A 156 -30.35 -24.50 -9.07
CA ARG A 156 -31.78 -24.31 -8.81
C ARG A 156 -32.32 -22.87 -8.84
N PHE A 157 -32.20 -22.20 -9.98
CA PHE A 157 -33.40 -21.50 -10.47
C PHE A 157 -34.23 -22.51 -11.27
N SER A 158 -35.06 -23.29 -10.57
CA SER A 158 -36.22 -23.89 -11.25
C SER A 158 -37.11 -22.72 -11.65
N PRO A 159 -37.40 -22.51 -12.95
CA PRO A 159 -38.40 -21.54 -13.33
C PRO A 159 -39.73 -22.09 -12.81
N GLY A 160 -40.18 -21.59 -11.66
CA GLY A 160 -41.58 -21.72 -11.27
C GLY A 160 -42.41 -21.18 -12.41
N ASN A 161 -43.31 -22.01 -12.95
CA ASN A 161 -44.14 -21.67 -14.10
C ASN A 161 -44.80 -20.30 -13.93
N GLY A 162 -44.50 -19.38 -14.85
CA GLY A 162 -45.32 -18.20 -15.10
C GLY A 162 -44.86 -16.92 -14.41
N SER A 163 -43.75 -16.36 -14.85
CA SER A 163 -43.68 -14.93 -15.22
C SER A 163 -42.37 -14.68 -15.95
N GLU A 164 -42.48 -14.01 -17.09
CA GLU A 164 -41.37 -13.53 -17.88
C GLU A 164 -40.71 -12.38 -17.09
N ILE A 165 -39.83 -12.72 -16.15
CA ILE A 165 -39.05 -11.74 -15.39
C ILE A 165 -38.10 -11.07 -16.38
N GLN A 166 -38.34 -9.78 -16.62
CA GLN A 166 -37.43 -8.91 -17.35
C GLN A 166 -36.03 -9.05 -16.72
N ARG A 167 -35.11 -9.66 -17.46
CA ARG A 167 -33.71 -9.84 -17.08
C ARG A 167 -33.04 -8.47 -16.96
N ASN A 168 -33.12 -7.87 -15.78
CA ASN A 168 -32.31 -6.72 -15.43
C ASN A 168 -30.84 -7.18 -15.32
N GLY A 169 -29.91 -6.46 -15.94
CA GLY A 169 -28.48 -6.83 -16.00
C GLY A 169 -27.77 -7.05 -14.65
N ALA A 170 -28.41 -6.75 -13.51
CA ALA A 170 -27.90 -7.05 -12.18
C ALA A 170 -27.95 -8.55 -11.82
N GLU A 171 -28.83 -9.33 -12.46
CA GLU A 171 -28.96 -10.78 -12.22
C GLU A 171 -27.92 -11.59 -13.01
N LEU A 172 -27.45 -11.05 -14.15
CA LEU A 172 -26.36 -11.64 -14.95
C LEU A 172 -24.99 -11.51 -14.27
N ASP A 173 -24.75 -10.45 -13.49
CA ASP A 173 -23.48 -10.23 -12.77
C ASP A 173 -23.20 -11.29 -11.69
N GLN A 174 -24.23 -12.04 -11.25
CA GLN A 174 -24.06 -13.15 -10.31
C GLN A 174 -23.52 -14.43 -10.98
N LEU A 175 -23.67 -14.59 -12.29
CA LEU A 175 -23.37 -15.85 -12.99
C LEU A 175 -21.87 -16.07 -13.25
N TYR A 176 -21.04 -15.03 -13.20
CA TYR A 176 -19.62 -15.16 -13.56
C TYR A 176 -18.74 -15.72 -12.44
N PRO A 177 -17.77 -16.59 -12.77
CA PRO A 177 -16.81 -17.12 -11.80
C PRO A 177 -16.04 -16.00 -11.09
N GLN A 178 -15.81 -16.17 -9.80
CA GLN A 178 -14.97 -15.29 -8.99
C GLN A 178 -13.56 -15.87 -8.91
N GLU A 179 -12.56 -15.08 -9.26
CA GLU A 179 -11.17 -15.45 -9.04
C GLU A 179 -10.67 -14.79 -7.74
N LYS A 180 -10.06 -15.61 -6.88
CA LYS A 180 -9.44 -15.23 -5.61
C LYS A 180 -7.93 -15.51 -5.68
N GLY A 181 -7.17 -14.98 -4.73
CA GLY A 181 -5.70 -15.06 -4.70
C GLY A 181 -5.04 -14.11 -5.70
N VAL A 182 -5.75 -13.04 -6.05
CA VAL A 182 -5.28 -12.05 -7.02
C VAL A 182 -5.41 -10.65 -6.43
N VAL A 183 -4.52 -9.76 -6.85
CA VAL A 183 -4.51 -8.37 -6.42
C VAL A 183 -4.52 -7.41 -7.60
N ALA A 184 -5.18 -6.27 -7.44
CA ALA A 184 -5.17 -5.19 -8.42
C ALA A 184 -3.83 -4.45 -8.36
N ILE A 185 -3.27 -4.16 -9.54
CA ILE A 185 -2.08 -3.29 -9.65
C ILE A 185 -2.55 -1.83 -9.70
N ARG A 186 -1.85 -0.95 -9.00
CA ARG A 186 -2.13 0.49 -9.03
C ARG A 186 -2.07 1.05 -10.46
N GLY A 187 -3.09 1.82 -10.82
CA GLY A 187 -3.20 2.42 -12.16
C GLY A 187 -3.61 1.42 -13.25
N SER A 188 -4.10 0.24 -12.87
CA SER A 188 -4.52 -0.81 -13.80
C SER A 188 -5.80 -1.50 -13.33
N ASN A 189 -6.53 -2.06 -14.30
CA ASN A 189 -7.63 -3.01 -14.07
C ASN A 189 -7.17 -4.47 -14.13
N GLU A 190 -5.88 -4.72 -14.34
CA GLU A 190 -5.31 -6.07 -14.31
C GLU A 190 -5.21 -6.61 -12.90
N ALA A 191 -5.37 -7.93 -12.82
CA ALA A 191 -5.13 -8.71 -11.63
C ALA A 191 -3.84 -9.52 -11.78
N VAL A 192 -3.15 -9.74 -10.66
CA VAL A 192 -1.94 -10.57 -10.57
C VAL A 192 -2.12 -11.58 -9.45
N ALA A 193 -1.82 -12.85 -9.72
CA ALA A 193 -1.81 -13.90 -8.70
C ALA A 193 -0.61 -13.73 -7.76
N LEU A 194 -0.82 -13.06 -6.62
CA LEU A 194 0.25 -12.61 -5.73
C LEU A 194 1.02 -13.76 -5.09
N GLY A 195 0.34 -14.86 -4.74
CA GLY A 195 0.99 -16.05 -4.19
C GLY A 195 2.10 -16.60 -5.09
N ARG A 196 1.90 -16.57 -6.41
CA ARG A 196 2.92 -17.00 -7.39
C ARG A 196 4.11 -16.04 -7.46
N VAL A 197 3.87 -14.75 -7.23
CA VAL A 197 4.94 -13.74 -7.12
C VAL A 197 5.83 -14.05 -5.92
N LEU A 198 5.22 -14.22 -4.74
CA LEU A 198 5.93 -14.52 -3.49
C LEU A 198 6.67 -15.85 -3.57
N ARG A 199 6.08 -16.86 -4.19
CA ARG A 199 6.72 -18.15 -4.43
C ARG A 199 7.96 -18.01 -5.31
N GLY A 200 7.86 -17.28 -6.43
CA GLY A 200 9.00 -17.03 -7.31
C GLY A 200 10.13 -16.29 -6.59
N MET A 201 9.78 -15.30 -5.76
CA MET A 201 10.74 -14.62 -4.89
C MET A 201 11.44 -15.60 -3.93
N TYR A 202 10.67 -16.42 -3.20
CA TYR A 202 11.21 -17.38 -2.24
C TYR A 202 12.20 -18.36 -2.87
N VAL A 203 11.81 -18.97 -4.00
CA VAL A 203 12.69 -19.88 -4.76
C VAL A 203 13.92 -19.14 -5.29
N GLY A 204 13.74 -17.88 -5.67
CA GLY A 204 14.79 -17.01 -6.20
C GLY A 204 15.87 -16.60 -5.19
N LEU A 205 15.66 -16.80 -3.88
CA LEU A 205 16.62 -16.42 -2.83
C LEU A 205 17.95 -17.18 -2.93
N LYS A 206 17.92 -18.41 -3.45
CA LYS A 206 19.12 -19.22 -3.72
C LYS A 206 19.81 -18.71 -4.99
N ALA A 207 21.15 -18.71 -4.99
CA ALA A 207 21.94 -18.30 -6.15
C ALA A 207 21.65 -19.19 -7.36
N GLU A 208 21.76 -18.68 -8.59
CA GLU A 208 21.41 -19.44 -9.80
C GLU A 208 22.16 -20.77 -9.89
N ASN A 209 23.46 -20.78 -9.58
CA ASN A 209 24.28 -21.99 -9.60
C ASN A 209 23.89 -23.02 -8.52
N GLU A 210 23.31 -22.57 -7.40
CA GLU A 210 22.81 -23.44 -6.33
C GLU A 210 21.39 -23.97 -6.62
N ARG A 211 20.67 -23.31 -7.52
CA ARG A 211 19.33 -23.71 -7.96
C ARG A 211 19.35 -24.76 -9.07
N LYS A 212 20.44 -24.92 -9.82
CA LYS A 212 20.50 -25.85 -10.96
C LYS A 212 20.62 -27.31 -10.48
N PHE A 213 19.55 -28.09 -10.65
CA PHE A 213 19.53 -29.51 -10.31
C PHE A 213 20.01 -30.33 -11.52
N PRO A 214 21.07 -31.14 -11.40
CA PRO A 214 21.47 -32.02 -12.48
C PRO A 214 20.37 -33.05 -12.75
N LEU A 215 20.10 -33.30 -14.04
CA LEU A 215 19.13 -34.29 -14.46
C LEU A 215 19.68 -35.73 -14.47
N ASP A 216 20.89 -35.95 -13.94
CA ASP A 216 21.57 -37.25 -13.98
C ASP A 216 20.81 -38.35 -13.22
N ASP A 217 20.06 -37.98 -12.18
CA ASP A 217 19.16 -38.90 -11.45
C ASP A 217 17.89 -39.26 -12.26
N TYR A 218 17.61 -38.50 -13.32
CA TYR A 218 16.48 -38.69 -14.22
C TYR A 218 16.94 -39.34 -15.52
N LYS A 219 17.34 -40.63 -15.42
CA LYS A 219 17.73 -41.51 -16.54
C LYS A 219 16.73 -41.53 -17.71
N ASP A 220 15.51 -41.08 -17.44
CA ASP A 220 14.38 -41.03 -18.36
C ASP A 220 14.37 -39.81 -19.30
N ILE A 221 15.18 -38.77 -19.04
CA ILE A 221 15.30 -37.56 -19.85
C ILE A 221 16.55 -37.69 -20.73
N SER A 222 16.41 -38.35 -21.88
CA SER A 222 17.53 -38.73 -22.76
C SER A 222 18.06 -37.60 -23.66
N ASP A 223 17.47 -36.41 -23.60
CA ASP A 223 17.86 -35.29 -24.46
C ASP A 223 19.08 -34.55 -23.88
N ARG A 224 20.27 -34.94 -24.34
CA ARG A 224 21.59 -34.47 -23.84
C ARG A 224 21.80 -32.94 -23.88
N LYS A 225 20.92 -32.19 -24.55
CA LYS A 225 20.98 -30.72 -24.64
C LYS A 225 20.44 -30.02 -23.39
N ARG A 226 19.69 -30.71 -22.52
CA ARG A 226 19.04 -30.14 -21.33
C ARG A 226 19.56 -30.84 -20.08
N ARG A 227 20.61 -30.29 -19.45
CA ARG A 227 21.36 -30.96 -18.37
C ARG A 227 20.91 -30.61 -16.96
N PHE A 228 20.09 -29.56 -16.80
CA PHE A 228 19.65 -29.12 -15.49
C PHE A 228 18.19 -28.68 -15.47
N VAL A 229 17.63 -28.71 -14.27
CA VAL A 229 16.34 -28.14 -13.90
C VAL A 229 16.59 -26.88 -13.09
N ASP A 230 15.91 -25.78 -13.42
CA ASP A 230 15.86 -24.60 -12.57
C ASP A 230 14.47 -24.48 -11.91
N PRO A 231 14.36 -24.71 -10.58
CA PRO A 231 13.11 -24.56 -9.84
C PRO A 231 12.45 -23.21 -10.03
N LEU A 232 13.21 -22.14 -10.28
CA LEU A 232 12.63 -20.82 -10.46
C LEU A 232 11.70 -20.81 -11.66
N TYR A 233 12.11 -21.36 -12.80
CA TYR A 233 11.25 -21.46 -14.00
C TYR A 233 10.12 -22.46 -13.78
N ILE A 234 10.47 -23.62 -13.21
CA ILE A 234 9.53 -24.71 -12.97
C ILE A 234 8.36 -24.28 -12.09
N LEU A 235 8.67 -23.76 -10.90
CA LEU A 235 7.70 -23.34 -9.89
C LEU A 235 7.11 -21.97 -10.17
N THR A 236 7.33 -21.38 -11.34
CA THR A 236 6.65 -20.14 -11.72
C THR A 236 5.86 -20.35 -13.00
N ILE A 237 6.45 -20.04 -14.15
CA ILE A 237 5.75 -19.94 -15.42
C ILE A 237 5.54 -21.31 -16.07
N SER A 238 6.48 -22.24 -15.92
CA SER A 238 6.39 -23.56 -16.54
C SER A 238 5.24 -24.38 -15.98
N GLU A 239 5.00 -24.33 -14.68
CA GLU A 239 3.86 -24.96 -14.03
C GLU A 239 2.53 -24.50 -14.61
N VAL A 240 2.33 -23.19 -14.67
CA VAL A 240 1.11 -22.57 -15.20
C VAL A 240 0.88 -22.96 -16.66
N ILE A 241 1.94 -22.97 -17.47
CA ILE A 241 1.85 -23.38 -18.87
C ILE A 241 1.43 -24.84 -18.95
N VAL A 242 2.15 -25.76 -18.29
CA VAL A 242 1.89 -27.20 -18.38
C VAL A 242 0.49 -27.56 -17.90
N PHE A 243 0.06 -27.02 -16.75
CA PHE A 243 -1.24 -27.41 -16.18
C PHE A 243 -2.45 -26.77 -16.83
N SER A 244 -2.27 -25.68 -17.59
CA SER A 244 -3.36 -25.10 -18.41
C SER A 244 -4.00 -26.10 -19.40
N LYS A 245 -3.31 -27.21 -19.72
CA LYS A 245 -3.76 -28.26 -20.66
C LYS A 245 -3.56 -29.69 -20.15
N TRP A 246 -3.42 -29.89 -18.85
CA TRP A 246 -3.11 -31.22 -18.33
C TRP A 246 -4.31 -32.18 -18.28
N GLU A 247 -5.54 -31.66 -18.16
CA GLU A 247 -6.74 -32.50 -18.06
C GLU A 247 -7.06 -33.34 -19.30
N THR A 248 -7.70 -34.48 -19.04
CA THR A 248 -8.32 -35.38 -20.03
C THR A 248 -9.79 -35.03 -20.32
N ASP A 249 -10.44 -34.29 -19.43
CA ASP A 249 -11.82 -33.82 -19.60
C ASP A 249 -11.81 -32.55 -20.46
N GLU A 250 -12.73 -32.42 -21.41
CA GLU A 250 -12.72 -31.30 -22.37
C GLU A 250 -13.05 -29.94 -21.72
N ARG A 251 -13.41 -29.95 -20.44
CA ARG A 251 -13.95 -28.82 -19.69
C ARG A 251 -12.87 -27.81 -19.27
N CYS A 252 -11.77 -28.20 -18.63
CA CYS A 252 -10.75 -27.22 -18.19
C CYS A 252 -9.73 -26.87 -19.29
N ARG A 253 -10.17 -26.19 -20.36
CA ARG A 253 -9.31 -25.86 -21.51
C ARG A 253 -8.73 -24.43 -21.40
N GLY A 254 -7.49 -24.35 -20.92
CA GLY A 254 -6.59 -23.23 -21.20
C GLY A 254 -6.64 -22.06 -20.24
N PHE A 255 -6.28 -20.86 -20.70
CA PHE A 255 -6.30 -19.65 -19.89
C PHE A 255 -7.63 -18.91 -20.01
N ALA A 256 -8.30 -18.67 -18.89
CA ALA A 256 -9.36 -17.67 -18.85
C ALA A 256 -8.77 -16.28 -19.07
N GLU A 257 -9.50 -15.47 -19.84
CA GLU A 257 -9.16 -14.07 -20.07
C GLU A 257 -9.33 -13.24 -18.80
N ASN A 258 -8.94 -11.97 -18.88
CA ASN A 258 -9.13 -11.03 -17.78
C ASN A 258 -10.59 -10.98 -17.31
N GLY A 259 -10.74 -10.68 -16.02
CA GLY A 259 -11.98 -10.23 -15.42
C GLY A 259 -12.01 -8.72 -15.14
N GLY A 260 -13.06 -8.30 -14.45
CA GLY A 260 -13.23 -6.95 -13.91
C GLY A 260 -13.27 -6.95 -12.38
N TRP A 261 -12.73 -5.88 -11.79
CA TRP A 261 -12.83 -5.62 -10.37
C TRP A 261 -14.21 -5.08 -10.01
N LYS A 262 -14.73 -5.54 -8.87
CA LYS A 262 -15.99 -5.12 -8.28
C LYS A 262 -15.75 -4.73 -6.82
N SER A 263 -16.40 -3.65 -6.38
CA SER A 263 -16.62 -3.41 -4.96
C SER A 263 -17.75 -4.31 -4.48
N ALA A 264 -17.71 -4.76 -3.23
CA ALA A 264 -18.82 -5.53 -2.68
C ALA A 264 -20.10 -4.68 -2.68
N PRO A 265 -21.26 -5.29 -2.99
CA PRO A 265 -22.53 -4.60 -2.93
C PRO A 265 -22.94 -4.45 -1.46
N ILE A 266 -22.71 -3.28 -0.87
CA ILE A 266 -23.44 -2.84 0.32
C ILE A 266 -24.15 -1.55 -0.09
N GLY A 267 -25.38 -1.71 -0.60
CA GLY A 267 -26.17 -0.67 -1.27
C GLY A 267 -26.10 -0.68 -2.81
N GLU A 268 -27.01 0.04 -3.47
CA GLU A 268 -27.17 0.12 -4.94
C GLU A 268 -26.03 0.85 -5.69
N LEU A 269 -24.87 1.03 -5.07
CA LEU A 269 -23.82 1.94 -5.55
C LEU A 269 -22.93 1.28 -6.61
N LYS A 270 -23.34 1.36 -7.88
CA LYS A 270 -22.62 0.78 -9.03
C LYS A 270 -21.30 1.48 -9.39
N ASN A 271 -21.02 2.70 -8.92
CA ASN A 271 -19.96 3.57 -9.48
C ASN A 271 -18.70 3.75 -8.61
N ILE A 272 -18.48 2.91 -7.58
CA ILE A 272 -17.30 2.98 -6.69
C ILE A 272 -16.23 1.90 -6.96
N GLN A 273 -16.43 1.11 -8.03
CA GLN A 273 -15.61 -0.06 -8.39
C GLN A 273 -14.11 0.25 -8.52
N ASP A 274 -13.76 1.47 -8.94
CA ASP A 274 -12.36 1.88 -9.21
C ASP A 274 -11.53 2.21 -7.94
N TYR A 275 -12.21 2.39 -6.81
CA TYR A 275 -11.58 2.86 -5.56
C TYR A 275 -11.36 1.73 -4.55
N CYS A 276 -12.30 0.78 -4.46
CA CYS A 276 -12.21 -0.35 -3.57
C CYS A 276 -12.46 -1.67 -4.32
N PRO A 277 -11.42 -2.21 -5.01
CA PRO A 277 -11.53 -3.49 -5.70
C PRO A 277 -11.49 -4.62 -4.67
N MET A 278 -12.63 -5.27 -4.41
CA MET A 278 -12.74 -6.35 -3.41
C MET A 278 -12.84 -7.72 -4.07
N ILE A 279 -13.61 -7.80 -5.15
CA ILE A 279 -14.00 -9.04 -5.83
C ILE A 279 -13.52 -8.97 -7.28
N TYR A 280 -12.82 -10.00 -7.75
CA TYR A 280 -12.44 -10.11 -9.16
C TYR A 280 -13.35 -11.12 -9.86
N LYS A 281 -14.09 -10.68 -10.88
CA LYS A 281 -15.05 -11.50 -11.63
C LYS A 281 -14.57 -11.68 -13.06
N LEU A 282 -14.45 -12.92 -13.51
CA LEU A 282 -14.03 -13.23 -14.89
C LEU A 282 -15.13 -12.81 -15.89
N HIS A 283 -14.76 -12.37 -17.09
CA HIS A 283 -15.74 -11.86 -18.07
C HIS A 283 -16.62 -12.92 -18.72
N ASN A 284 -16.19 -14.19 -18.69
CA ASN A 284 -16.88 -15.29 -19.34
C ASN A 284 -17.08 -16.44 -18.35
N GLU A 285 -18.17 -17.21 -18.53
CA GLU A 285 -18.24 -18.54 -17.93
C GLU A 285 -17.03 -19.34 -18.44
N THR A 286 -16.22 -19.85 -17.51
CA THR A 286 -15.01 -20.57 -17.86
C THR A 286 -14.74 -21.68 -16.86
N ASP A 287 -14.41 -22.84 -17.41
CA ASP A 287 -13.93 -23.99 -16.67
C ASP A 287 -12.39 -23.98 -16.57
N ALA A 288 -11.71 -22.92 -17.01
CA ALA A 288 -10.27 -22.80 -16.85
C ALA A 288 -9.88 -22.71 -15.36
N ALA A 289 -8.91 -23.51 -14.95
CA ALA A 289 -8.29 -23.42 -13.63
C ALA A 289 -7.23 -22.32 -13.55
N TYR A 290 -6.67 -21.93 -14.70
CA TYR A 290 -5.62 -20.92 -14.83
C TYR A 290 -6.15 -19.74 -15.64
N THR A 291 -5.69 -18.54 -15.30
CA THR A 291 -6.17 -17.31 -15.92
C THR A 291 -4.99 -16.44 -16.38
N TYR A 292 -5.28 -15.33 -17.05
CA TYR A 292 -4.27 -14.33 -17.38
C TYR A 292 -3.61 -13.75 -16.12
N SER A 293 -4.32 -13.62 -14.99
CA SER A 293 -3.74 -13.13 -13.74
C SER A 293 -2.72 -14.12 -13.16
N THR A 294 -2.96 -15.42 -13.33
CA THR A 294 -2.04 -16.50 -12.95
C THR A 294 -0.75 -16.45 -13.78
N LEU A 295 -0.85 -16.24 -15.10
CA LEU A 295 0.31 -16.05 -15.98
C LEU A 295 1.13 -14.80 -15.60
N ARG A 296 0.46 -13.67 -15.29
CA ARG A 296 1.14 -12.45 -14.83
C ARG A 296 1.87 -12.67 -13.51
N GLY A 297 1.22 -13.31 -12.54
CA GLY A 297 1.84 -13.60 -11.24
C GLY A 297 3.04 -14.53 -11.34
N ALA A 298 2.94 -15.56 -12.20
CA ALA A 298 4.06 -16.44 -12.50
C ALA A 298 5.22 -15.72 -13.21
N ALA A 299 4.91 -14.87 -14.20
CA ALA A 299 5.93 -14.05 -14.86
C ALA A 299 6.60 -13.09 -13.87
N ASP A 300 5.83 -12.35 -13.08
CA ASP A 300 6.37 -11.43 -12.06
C ASP A 300 7.22 -12.16 -11.02
N GLY A 301 6.79 -13.35 -10.59
CA GLY A 301 7.57 -14.22 -9.69
C GLY A 301 8.89 -14.68 -10.31
N LEU A 302 8.91 -15.03 -11.60
CA LEU A 302 10.14 -15.36 -12.34
C LEU A 302 11.08 -14.17 -12.41
N LEU A 303 10.58 -12.99 -12.78
CA LEU A 303 11.39 -11.77 -12.89
C LEU A 303 11.99 -11.39 -11.54
N LEU A 304 11.17 -11.31 -10.48
CA LEU A 304 11.63 -10.97 -9.14
C LEU A 304 12.59 -12.03 -8.58
N GLY A 305 12.29 -13.31 -8.75
CA GLY A 305 13.17 -14.39 -8.33
C GLY A 305 14.51 -14.44 -9.08
N SER A 306 14.58 -13.85 -10.28
CA SER A 306 15.83 -13.73 -11.05
C SER A 306 16.75 -12.62 -10.54
N VAL A 307 16.23 -11.67 -9.76
CA VAL A 307 16.99 -10.52 -9.25
C VAL A 307 17.15 -10.51 -7.72
N ILE A 308 16.29 -11.19 -6.97
CA ILE A 308 16.22 -11.09 -5.51
C ILE A 308 17.52 -11.48 -4.80
N HIS A 309 18.24 -12.49 -5.29
CA HIS A 309 19.54 -12.87 -4.74
C HIS A 309 20.59 -11.76 -4.91
N SER A 310 20.59 -11.06 -6.05
CA SER A 310 21.49 -9.93 -6.31
C SER A 310 21.19 -8.73 -5.41
N ILE A 311 19.90 -8.47 -5.17
CA ILE A 311 19.44 -7.48 -4.19
C ILE A 311 20.02 -7.82 -2.81
N LEU A 312 19.81 -9.05 -2.32
CA LEU A 312 20.28 -9.46 -0.99
C LEU A 312 21.80 -9.51 -0.86
N SER A 313 22.51 -9.86 -1.93
CA SER A 313 23.98 -9.83 -1.97
C SER A 313 24.51 -8.41 -1.79
N SER A 314 23.77 -7.42 -2.27
CA SER A 314 24.11 -6.01 -2.11
C SER A 314 23.53 -5.40 -0.83
N LYS A 315 22.41 -5.95 -0.34
CA LYS A 315 21.57 -5.38 0.70
C LYS A 315 20.85 -6.47 1.48
N GLU A 316 21.55 -7.06 2.44
CA GLU A 316 21.07 -8.21 3.25
C GLU A 316 19.80 -7.90 4.07
N ASP A 317 19.61 -6.65 4.48
CA ASP A 317 18.48 -6.17 5.29
C ASP A 317 17.29 -5.66 4.44
N ALA A 318 17.26 -5.97 3.14
CA ALA A 318 16.13 -5.60 2.27
C ALA A 318 14.83 -6.28 2.73
N LYS A 319 13.76 -5.49 2.76
CA LYS A 319 12.43 -5.91 3.21
C LYS A 319 11.49 -6.25 2.05
N LEU A 320 10.49 -7.10 2.29
CA LEU A 320 9.56 -7.55 1.25
C LEU A 320 8.75 -6.37 0.69
N SER A 321 8.28 -5.48 1.58
CA SER A 321 7.54 -4.28 1.22
C SER A 321 8.31 -3.39 0.24
N GLN A 322 9.61 -3.20 0.48
CA GLN A 322 10.50 -2.36 -0.32
C GLN A 322 10.67 -2.93 -1.74
N ILE A 323 10.91 -4.24 -1.85
CA ILE A 323 11.11 -4.92 -3.15
C ILE A 323 9.83 -4.86 -3.99
N LEU A 324 8.68 -5.20 -3.40
CA LEU A 324 7.39 -5.15 -4.11
C LEU A 324 7.03 -3.73 -4.54
N ARG A 325 7.27 -2.74 -3.68
CA ARG A 325 7.04 -1.32 -3.99
C ARG A 325 7.92 -0.86 -5.15
N MET A 326 9.20 -1.25 -5.19
CA MET A 326 10.08 -0.90 -6.33
C MET A 326 9.63 -1.58 -7.63
N TYR A 327 9.28 -2.86 -7.60
CA TYR A 327 8.92 -3.62 -8.80
C TYR A 327 7.61 -3.15 -9.45
N TYR A 328 6.60 -2.83 -8.64
CA TYR A 328 5.28 -2.37 -9.10
C TYR A 328 5.15 -0.84 -9.23
N THR A 329 6.26 -0.11 -9.06
CA THR A 329 6.35 1.30 -9.42
C THR A 329 7.13 1.49 -10.71
N ARG A 330 7.10 2.71 -11.26
CA ARG A 330 7.85 3.09 -12.47
C ARG A 330 9.36 2.90 -12.33
N GLY A 331 9.87 3.05 -11.10
CA GLY A 331 11.29 3.03 -10.80
C GLY A 331 11.93 1.69 -11.10
N GLY A 332 11.21 0.58 -10.93
CA GLY A 332 11.73 -0.77 -11.12
C GLY A 332 12.95 -1.08 -10.27
N ILE A 333 13.51 -2.28 -10.46
CA ILE A 333 14.71 -2.74 -9.78
C ILE A 333 15.81 -2.95 -10.80
N LEU A 334 16.91 -2.22 -10.66
CA LEU A 334 18.13 -2.53 -11.38
C LEU A 334 18.97 -3.47 -10.50
N ALA A 335 19.31 -4.64 -11.01
CA ALA A 335 20.09 -5.63 -10.27
C ALA A 335 21.29 -6.07 -11.11
N ASP A 336 22.43 -6.32 -10.46
CA ASP A 336 23.56 -6.97 -11.13
C ASP A 336 23.27 -8.47 -11.23
N SER A 337 22.58 -8.85 -12.30
CA SER A 337 22.20 -10.23 -12.60
C SER A 337 23.18 -10.83 -13.60
N GLU A 338 23.36 -12.15 -13.57
CA GLU A 338 24.13 -12.87 -14.60
C GLU A 338 23.49 -12.75 -15.99
N HIS A 339 22.18 -12.50 -16.05
CA HIS A 339 21.50 -12.19 -17.30
C HIS A 339 21.82 -10.75 -17.74
N GLU A 340 22.57 -10.62 -18.85
CA GLU A 340 22.96 -9.34 -19.47
C GLU A 340 21.80 -8.34 -19.62
N VAL A 341 20.60 -8.84 -19.89
CA VAL A 341 19.39 -8.03 -20.02
C VAL A 341 18.97 -7.36 -18.70
N LEU A 342 19.12 -8.05 -17.58
CA LEU A 342 18.75 -7.53 -16.25
C LEU A 342 19.77 -6.52 -15.71
N ARG A 343 20.99 -6.46 -16.30
CA ARG A 343 21.98 -5.41 -16.02
C ARG A 343 21.67 -4.07 -16.68
N THR A 344 20.92 -4.09 -17.78
CA THR A 344 20.67 -2.89 -18.60
C THR A 344 19.25 -2.36 -18.46
N ILE A 345 18.29 -3.23 -18.14
CA ILE A 345 16.88 -2.88 -18.01
C ILE A 345 16.41 -3.20 -16.60
N ARG A 346 15.62 -2.30 -16.04
CA ARG A 346 15.07 -2.44 -14.69
C ARG A 346 13.97 -3.50 -14.70
N ALA A 347 14.10 -4.51 -13.85
CA ALA A 347 13.05 -5.46 -13.55
C ALA A 347 11.86 -4.71 -12.96
N SER A 348 10.77 -4.65 -13.72
CA SER A 348 9.54 -3.98 -13.34
C SER A 348 8.38 -4.61 -14.08
N PHE A 349 7.18 -4.48 -13.53
CA PHE A 349 5.98 -4.93 -14.22
C PHE A 349 5.77 -4.17 -15.55
N CYS A 350 6.21 -2.91 -15.64
CA CYS A 350 6.16 -2.11 -16.87
C CYS A 350 7.06 -2.67 -17.98
N ASN A 351 8.12 -3.43 -17.65
CA ASN A 351 9.03 -4.03 -18.62
C ASN A 351 8.80 -5.53 -18.82
N ARG A 352 7.69 -6.09 -18.29
CA ARG A 352 7.41 -7.52 -18.27
C ARG A 352 7.49 -8.18 -19.65
N ASP A 353 6.81 -7.63 -20.65
CA ASP A 353 6.84 -8.14 -22.04
C ASP A 353 8.26 -8.30 -22.56
N TYR A 354 9.06 -7.24 -22.40
CA TYR A 354 10.43 -7.23 -22.86
C TYR A 354 11.24 -8.35 -22.20
N PHE A 355 11.16 -8.53 -20.89
CA PHE A 355 11.88 -9.61 -20.20
C PHE A 355 11.40 -11.00 -20.60
N ILE A 356 10.09 -11.24 -20.61
CA ILE A 356 9.53 -12.55 -20.94
C ILE A 356 9.86 -12.93 -22.39
N SER A 357 9.89 -11.97 -23.32
CA SER A 357 10.30 -12.23 -24.70
C SER A 357 11.75 -12.74 -24.80
N ARG A 358 12.65 -12.21 -23.97
CA ARG A 358 14.08 -12.59 -23.92
C ARG A 358 14.31 -13.94 -23.25
N LEU A 359 13.47 -14.32 -22.29
CA LEU A 359 13.53 -15.62 -21.60
C LEU A 359 12.75 -16.72 -22.34
N SER A 360 12.17 -16.44 -23.51
CA SER A 360 11.24 -17.35 -24.19
C SER A 360 11.80 -18.73 -24.52
N GLU A 361 13.08 -18.84 -24.88
CA GLU A 361 13.73 -20.12 -25.14
C GLU A 361 13.90 -20.95 -23.87
N GLU A 362 14.37 -20.33 -22.78
CA GLU A 362 14.55 -21.00 -21.49
C GLU A 362 13.18 -21.41 -20.90
N ILE A 363 12.18 -20.53 -20.98
CA ILE A 363 10.80 -20.85 -20.59
C ILE A 363 10.30 -22.08 -21.34
N ARG A 364 10.48 -22.14 -22.66
CA ARG A 364 10.05 -23.30 -23.47
C ARG A 364 10.75 -24.58 -23.03
N ASP A 365 12.05 -24.51 -22.78
CA ASP A 365 12.87 -25.67 -22.44
C ASP A 365 12.57 -26.18 -21.03
N GLN A 366 12.52 -25.31 -20.02
CA GLN A 366 12.12 -25.66 -18.64
C GLN A 366 10.68 -26.15 -18.56
N THR A 367 9.77 -25.60 -19.37
CA THR A 367 8.37 -26.07 -19.46
C THR A 367 8.30 -27.50 -19.97
N TYR A 368 9.12 -27.84 -20.96
CA TYR A 368 9.20 -29.20 -21.45
C TYR A 368 9.75 -30.16 -20.39
N ILE A 369 10.82 -29.77 -19.69
CA ILE A 369 11.41 -30.57 -18.61
C ILE A 369 10.38 -30.79 -17.49
N PHE A 370 9.71 -29.73 -17.06
CA PHE A 370 8.68 -29.81 -16.02
C PHE A 370 7.57 -30.79 -16.40
N GLY A 371 7.02 -30.68 -17.61
CA GLY A 371 5.96 -31.60 -18.04
C GLY A 371 6.42 -33.06 -18.09
N LEU A 372 7.70 -33.34 -18.33
CA LEU A 372 8.26 -34.70 -18.22
C LEU A 372 8.39 -35.15 -16.76
N LEU A 373 8.84 -34.27 -15.86
CA LEU A 373 9.02 -34.57 -14.43
C LEU A 373 7.71 -34.95 -13.76
N VAL A 374 6.66 -34.19 -14.04
CA VAL A 374 5.37 -34.36 -13.36
C VAL A 374 4.57 -35.53 -13.93
N SER A 375 4.91 -36.06 -15.11
CA SER A 375 4.11 -37.13 -15.71
C SER A 375 4.40 -38.53 -15.18
N LYS A 376 3.33 -39.34 -15.01
CA LYS A 376 3.43 -40.81 -14.89
C LYS A 376 3.67 -41.53 -16.23
N SER A 377 3.29 -40.99 -17.39
CA SER A 377 3.37 -41.65 -18.71
C SER A 377 4.03 -40.78 -19.80
N LYS A 378 5.05 -41.28 -20.49
CA LYS A 378 5.86 -40.47 -21.45
C LYS A 378 5.16 -40.14 -22.78
N VAL A 379 4.32 -41.04 -23.30
CA VAL A 379 3.77 -40.91 -24.67
C VAL A 379 2.70 -39.83 -24.76
N VAL A 380 1.83 -39.72 -23.75
CA VAL A 380 0.72 -38.75 -23.72
C VAL A 380 1.21 -37.31 -23.45
N VAL A 381 2.39 -37.17 -22.86
CA VAL A 381 2.92 -35.88 -22.36
C VAL A 381 3.41 -34.97 -23.46
N LYS A 382 4.12 -35.52 -24.46
CA LYS A 382 4.73 -34.69 -25.50
C LYS A 382 3.67 -33.89 -26.27
N GLU A 383 2.52 -34.52 -26.54
CA GLU A 383 1.39 -33.86 -27.19
C GLU A 383 0.74 -32.80 -26.27
N LYS A 384 0.49 -33.12 -25.00
CA LYS A 384 -0.08 -32.19 -24.02
C LYS A 384 0.80 -30.95 -23.81
N ILE A 385 2.11 -31.12 -23.61
CA ILE A 385 3.07 -30.01 -23.48
C ILE A 385 3.09 -29.15 -24.76
N SER A 386 3.09 -29.78 -25.93
CA SER A 386 3.10 -29.04 -27.19
C SER A 386 1.84 -28.18 -27.34
N LYS A 387 0.66 -28.72 -26.98
CA LYS A 387 -0.60 -27.95 -26.98
C LYS A 387 -0.59 -26.80 -25.96
N ALA A 388 -0.05 -27.04 -24.76
CA ALA A 388 0.13 -26.02 -23.72
C ALA A 388 1.01 -24.86 -24.22
N LEU A 389 2.17 -25.18 -24.81
CA LEU A 389 3.09 -24.18 -25.36
C LEU A 389 2.49 -23.39 -26.53
N VAL A 390 1.73 -24.05 -27.41
CA VAL A 390 1.01 -23.36 -28.50
C VAL A 390 0.01 -22.37 -27.91
N GLN A 391 -0.77 -22.77 -26.90
CA GLN A 391 -1.71 -21.85 -26.28
C GLN A 391 -1.02 -20.69 -25.58
N TYR A 392 0.04 -20.96 -24.81
CA TYR A 392 0.84 -19.91 -24.18
C TYR A 392 1.32 -18.89 -25.21
N ASN A 393 1.86 -19.36 -26.34
CA ASN A 393 2.31 -18.47 -27.41
C ASN A 393 1.16 -17.65 -28.04
N ASN A 394 -0.05 -18.21 -28.09
CA ASN A 394 -1.22 -17.49 -28.62
C ASN A 394 -1.71 -16.38 -27.68
N VAL A 395 -1.51 -16.51 -26.36
CA VAL A 395 -2.02 -15.53 -25.38
C VAL A 395 -0.96 -14.58 -24.83
N LYS A 396 0.34 -14.92 -24.89
CA LYS A 396 1.41 -14.18 -24.20
C LYS A 396 1.42 -12.68 -24.51
N ASP A 397 1.15 -12.31 -25.76
CA ASP A 397 1.12 -10.91 -26.19
C ASP A 397 -0.04 -10.15 -25.52
N SER A 398 -1.22 -10.77 -25.42
CA SER A 398 -2.40 -10.19 -24.76
C SER A 398 -2.25 -10.08 -23.23
N VAL A 399 -1.35 -10.86 -22.64
CA VAL A 399 -1.11 -10.93 -21.20
C VAL A 399 0.02 -9.99 -20.78
N PHE A 400 1.11 -9.93 -21.54
CA PHE A 400 2.33 -9.26 -21.12
C PHE A 400 2.56 -7.89 -21.76
N LYS A 401 2.03 -7.62 -22.97
CA LYS A 401 2.19 -6.30 -23.59
C LYS A 401 1.40 -5.26 -22.81
N ASN A 402 2.07 -4.15 -22.49
CA ASN A 402 1.42 -2.99 -21.88
C ASN A 402 0.31 -2.49 -22.81
N ARG A 403 -0.92 -2.44 -22.31
CA ARG A 403 -2.03 -1.80 -23.03
C ARG A 403 -1.87 -0.26 -23.02
N PRO A 404 -2.54 0.47 -23.91
CA PRO A 404 -2.51 1.94 -23.92
C PRO A 404 -2.93 2.59 -22.59
N GLU A 405 -3.80 1.92 -21.81
CA GLU A 405 -4.21 2.35 -20.47
C GLU A 405 -3.02 2.40 -19.48
N PHE A 406 -2.00 1.56 -19.68
CA PHE A 406 -0.77 1.55 -18.91
C PHE A 406 0.22 2.59 -19.38
N ARG A 407 0.02 3.15 -20.57
CA ARG A 407 0.94 4.09 -21.20
C ARG A 407 1.13 5.32 -20.30
N ASP A 408 0.06 5.83 -19.71
CA ASP A 408 0.17 6.98 -18.80
C ASP A 408 0.82 6.63 -17.45
N TYR A 409 0.78 5.37 -17.02
CA TYR A 409 1.45 4.95 -15.79
C TYR A 409 2.90 4.51 -16.03
N CYS A 410 3.20 3.80 -17.10
CA CYS A 410 4.53 3.26 -17.43
C CYS A 410 5.35 4.15 -18.37
N GLU A 411 4.73 4.98 -19.20
CA GLU A 411 5.41 5.89 -20.16
C GLU A 411 5.40 7.37 -19.75
N ALA A 412 4.61 7.79 -18.75
CA ALA A 412 4.58 9.21 -18.39
C ALA A 412 5.99 9.71 -18.04
N ASP A 413 6.43 10.69 -18.83
CA ASP A 413 7.75 11.32 -18.82
C ASP A 413 8.43 11.27 -17.46
N ALA A 414 9.68 10.80 -17.44
CA ALA A 414 10.62 10.87 -16.32
C ALA A 414 10.87 12.30 -15.76
N VAL A 415 10.10 13.29 -16.23
CA VAL A 415 10.24 14.73 -16.01
C VAL A 415 9.21 15.28 -15.01
N LYS A 416 8.10 14.59 -14.72
CA LYS A 416 7.15 15.07 -13.70
C LYS A 416 7.62 14.68 -12.30
N GLU A 417 8.10 15.68 -11.55
CA GLU A 417 8.51 15.55 -10.16
C GLU A 417 7.41 14.89 -9.31
N LYS A 418 7.78 13.85 -8.56
CA LYS A 418 6.87 13.15 -7.65
C LYS A 418 6.84 13.90 -6.32
N LEU A 419 5.68 14.42 -5.93
CA LEU A 419 5.48 14.94 -4.57
C LEU A 419 5.30 13.78 -3.59
N GLU A 420 6.17 13.71 -2.58
CA GLU A 420 6.15 12.65 -1.56
C GLU A 420 6.22 13.15 -0.12
N THR A 421 5.98 14.45 0.10
CA THR A 421 5.89 15.04 1.43
C THR A 421 5.00 14.19 2.35
N PRO A 422 5.46 13.80 3.55
CA PRO A 422 4.66 12.96 4.45
C PRO A 422 3.54 13.78 5.09
N LEU A 423 2.29 13.30 4.98
CA LEU A 423 1.09 14.01 5.45
C LEU A 423 0.29 13.19 6.47
N ASP A 424 -0.36 13.90 7.41
CA ASP A 424 -1.46 13.41 8.24
C ASP A 424 -2.74 14.08 7.74
N VAL A 425 -3.50 13.38 6.91
CA VAL A 425 -4.73 13.88 6.30
C VAL A 425 -5.92 13.45 7.14
N ILE A 426 -6.72 14.41 7.59
CA ILE A 426 -7.93 14.20 8.39
C ILE A 426 -9.12 14.64 7.56
N VAL A 427 -10.01 13.71 7.24
CA VAL A 427 -11.25 13.96 6.51
C VAL A 427 -12.41 13.93 7.50
N VAL A 428 -13.23 14.96 7.47
CA VAL A 428 -14.49 15.03 8.23
C VAL A 428 -15.64 15.06 7.23
N LEU A 429 -16.43 14.00 7.21
CA LEU A 429 -17.57 13.80 6.33
C LEU A 429 -18.79 14.58 6.82
N ASP A 430 -19.55 15.14 5.89
CA ASP A 430 -20.85 15.75 6.16
C ASP A 430 -21.94 14.69 6.01
N THR A 431 -22.61 14.34 7.11
CA THR A 431 -23.67 13.33 7.12
C THR A 431 -25.08 13.95 7.06
N ARG A 432 -25.25 15.28 7.09
CA ARG A 432 -26.57 15.96 7.09
C ARG A 432 -27.34 15.82 5.79
N ASN A 433 -26.59 15.66 4.71
CA ASN A 433 -27.07 15.87 3.35
C ASN A 433 -27.45 14.55 2.67
N GLY A 434 -28.47 14.60 1.81
CA GLY A 434 -29.01 13.41 1.15
C GLY A 434 -27.98 12.54 0.41
N ARG A 435 -28.35 11.27 0.18
CA ARG A 435 -27.50 10.19 -0.36
C ARG A 435 -26.55 10.61 -1.49
N GLU A 436 -27.03 11.41 -2.45
CA GLU A 436 -26.23 11.88 -3.58
C GLU A 436 -24.97 12.68 -3.16
N ASN A 437 -25.10 13.56 -2.16
CA ASN A 437 -23.97 14.36 -1.67
C ASN A 437 -22.99 13.49 -0.87
N PHE A 438 -23.49 12.51 -0.13
CA PHE A 438 -22.65 11.53 0.55
C PHE A 438 -21.86 10.66 -0.46
N GLU A 439 -22.50 10.24 -1.55
CA GLU A 439 -21.82 9.52 -2.65
C GLU A 439 -20.71 10.36 -3.31
N LYS A 440 -20.92 11.68 -3.46
CA LYS A 440 -19.86 12.58 -3.96
C LYS A 440 -18.66 12.59 -3.01
N GLN A 441 -18.89 12.65 -1.70
CA GLN A 441 -17.83 12.56 -0.70
C GLN A 441 -17.08 11.24 -0.77
N GLN A 442 -17.80 10.11 -0.87
CA GLN A 442 -17.22 8.78 -1.05
C GLN A 442 -16.26 8.72 -2.26
N ARG A 443 -16.67 9.27 -3.41
CA ARG A 443 -15.82 9.30 -4.61
C ARG A 443 -14.60 10.19 -4.46
N ILE A 444 -14.76 11.38 -3.87
CA ILE A 444 -13.63 12.29 -3.63
C ILE A 444 -12.62 11.66 -2.67
N VAL A 445 -13.08 11.07 -1.56
CA VAL A 445 -12.20 10.43 -0.57
C VAL A 445 -11.56 9.17 -1.13
N GLY A 446 -12.29 8.35 -1.90
CA GLY A 446 -11.72 7.19 -2.59
C GLY A 446 -10.64 7.58 -3.61
N TYR A 447 -10.85 8.67 -4.35
CA TYR A 447 -9.82 9.21 -5.24
C TYR A 447 -8.60 9.73 -4.46
N LEU A 448 -8.85 10.46 -3.37
CA LEU A 448 -7.82 10.98 -2.48
C LEU A 448 -6.98 9.84 -1.90
N SER A 449 -7.59 8.79 -1.32
CA SER A 449 -6.85 7.69 -0.71
C SER A 449 -5.93 6.98 -1.70
N LYS A 450 -6.38 6.76 -2.95
CA LYS A 450 -5.58 6.16 -4.04
C LYS A 450 -4.46 7.07 -4.52
N SER A 451 -4.64 8.37 -4.41
CA SER A 451 -3.69 9.38 -4.90
C SER A 451 -2.66 9.77 -3.85
N LEU A 452 -3.03 9.75 -2.57
CA LEU A 452 -2.14 9.94 -1.44
C LEU A 452 -1.18 8.76 -1.35
N ASP A 453 0.08 9.04 -1.04
CA ASP A 453 1.12 8.02 -0.94
C ASP A 453 1.10 7.40 0.48
N LEU A 454 -0.02 6.73 0.79
CA LEU A 454 -0.27 6.15 2.12
C LEU A 454 0.67 4.96 2.37
N SER A 455 1.35 4.98 3.52
CA SER A 455 2.24 3.90 4.01
C SER A 455 2.73 4.24 5.41
N TYR A 456 3.25 3.27 6.16
CA TYR A 456 3.75 3.49 7.52
C TYR A 456 4.78 4.64 7.59
N TYR A 457 5.68 4.67 6.61
CA TYR A 457 6.74 5.68 6.49
C TYR A 457 6.35 6.89 5.61
N GLY A 458 5.15 6.90 5.04
CA GLY A 458 4.66 7.98 4.17
C GLY A 458 3.51 8.75 4.82
N SER A 459 2.45 8.99 4.03
CA SER A 459 1.26 9.67 4.53
C SER A 459 0.32 8.71 5.27
N ARG A 460 -0.57 9.25 6.12
CA ARG A 460 -1.68 8.52 6.75
C ARG A 460 -2.99 9.28 6.58
N LEU A 461 -4.10 8.56 6.67
CA LEU A 461 -5.45 9.09 6.46
C LEU A 461 -6.37 8.71 7.62
N THR A 462 -7.02 9.70 8.22
CA THR A 462 -8.09 9.55 9.20
C THR A 462 -9.39 10.03 8.58
N ILE A 463 -10.48 9.26 8.72
CA ILE A 463 -11.82 9.60 8.24
C ILE A 463 -12.76 9.59 9.46
N LEU A 464 -13.47 10.69 9.64
CA LEU A 464 -14.38 10.94 10.75
C LEU A 464 -15.73 11.37 10.18
N LYS A 465 -16.82 11.10 10.91
CA LYS A 465 -18.11 11.73 10.67
C LYS A 465 -18.20 13.05 11.42
N ASP A 466 -19.07 13.94 10.97
CA ASP A 466 -19.46 15.18 11.67
C ASP A 466 -20.41 14.94 12.87
N GLU A 467 -20.53 13.69 13.31
CA GLU A 467 -21.18 13.29 14.54
C GLU A 467 -20.28 13.58 15.73
N VAL A 468 -20.79 14.37 16.68
CA VAL A 468 -20.06 14.72 17.89
C VAL A 468 -20.63 13.94 19.07
N SER A 469 -19.74 13.25 19.78
CA SER A 469 -20.02 12.66 21.08
C SER A 469 -19.30 13.45 22.18
N SER A 470 -19.90 13.51 23.37
CA SER A 470 -19.28 14.13 24.55
C SER A 470 -19.11 13.07 25.62
N SER A 471 -17.85 12.75 25.94
CA SER A 471 -17.51 11.87 27.05
C SER A 471 -16.52 12.58 27.96
N ALA A 472 -16.81 12.62 29.28
CA ALA A 472 -15.97 13.27 30.29
C ALA A 472 -15.55 14.74 29.99
N GLY A 473 -16.38 15.49 29.23
CA GLY A 473 -16.08 16.89 28.85
C GLY A 473 -15.17 17.04 27.62
N ILE A 474 -14.78 15.94 26.99
CA ILE A 474 -14.06 15.91 25.71
C ILE A 474 -15.09 15.75 24.59
N VAL A 475 -14.96 16.60 23.58
CA VAL A 475 -15.84 16.62 22.40
C VAL A 475 -15.10 15.92 21.26
N GLU A 476 -15.59 14.76 20.85
CA GLU A 476 -14.94 13.89 19.87
C GLU A 476 -15.83 13.62 18.67
N LEU A 477 -15.22 13.60 17.49
CA LEU A 477 -15.86 13.18 16.25
C LEU A 477 -15.89 11.65 16.17
N GLU A 478 -16.96 11.08 15.62
CA GLU A 478 -17.08 9.65 15.45
C GLU A 478 -16.09 9.13 14.39
N PRO A 479 -15.20 8.18 14.73
CA PRO A 479 -14.23 7.64 13.78
C PRO A 479 -14.87 6.62 12.84
N VAL A 480 -14.63 6.79 11.54
CA VAL A 480 -14.85 5.75 10.52
C VAL A 480 -13.58 4.91 10.36
N LEU A 481 -12.43 5.62 10.33
CA LEU A 481 -11.12 5.04 10.11
C LEU A 481 -10.08 5.95 10.74
N THR A 482 -9.18 5.39 11.54
CA THR A 482 -8.13 6.15 12.24
C THR A 482 -6.74 5.75 11.73
N ASP A 483 -5.92 6.76 11.44
CA ASP A 483 -4.49 6.61 11.10
C ASP A 483 -4.18 5.49 10.08
N SER A 484 -4.98 5.37 9.02
CA SER A 484 -4.80 4.34 8.01
C SER A 484 -3.61 4.61 7.10
N TYR A 485 -2.81 3.56 6.89
CA TYR A 485 -1.66 3.54 5.98
C TYR A 485 -1.96 2.84 4.66
N SER A 486 -3.17 2.32 4.46
CA SER A 486 -3.58 1.61 3.24
C SER A 486 -4.59 2.44 2.46
N SER A 487 -4.21 2.81 1.22
CA SER A 487 -5.10 3.51 0.29
C SER A 487 -6.39 2.73 0.03
N ALA A 488 -6.26 1.41 0.01
CA ALA A 488 -7.34 0.47 -0.23
C ALA A 488 -8.30 0.42 0.95
N CYS A 489 -7.80 0.28 2.19
CA CYS A 489 -8.65 0.29 3.39
C CYS A 489 -9.46 1.59 3.47
N ALA A 490 -8.80 2.74 3.27
CA ALA A 490 -9.49 4.02 3.32
C ALA A 490 -10.60 4.17 2.28
N ALA A 491 -10.37 3.71 1.05
CA ALA A 491 -11.40 3.70 0.02
C ALA A 491 -12.54 2.73 0.35
N CYS A 492 -12.27 1.59 0.99
CA CYS A 492 -13.29 0.60 1.30
C CYS A 492 -14.15 1.02 2.49
N HIS A 493 -13.55 1.46 3.61
CA HIS A 493 -14.29 1.83 4.82
C HIS A 493 -15.37 2.88 4.54
N ILE A 494 -15.08 3.89 3.71
CA ILE A 494 -16.07 4.92 3.41
C ILE A 494 -17.27 4.40 2.63
N THR A 495 -17.08 3.35 1.82
CA THR A 495 -18.17 2.70 1.07
C THR A 495 -19.09 1.87 1.95
N GLN A 496 -18.63 1.51 3.16
CA GLN A 496 -19.37 0.70 4.13
C GLN A 496 -20.21 1.53 5.10
N ILE A 497 -20.13 2.86 5.05
CA ILE A 497 -20.91 3.71 5.94
C ILE A 497 -22.38 3.66 5.54
N ASN A 498 -23.23 3.13 6.42
CA ASN A 498 -24.68 3.21 6.25
C ASN A 498 -25.17 4.65 6.50
N TYR A 499 -25.96 5.18 5.56
CA TYR A 499 -26.55 6.51 5.60
C TYR A 499 -27.97 6.54 6.21
N ASP A 500 -28.56 5.38 6.57
CA ASP A 500 -29.98 5.28 6.92
C ASP A 500 -30.45 6.10 8.15
N ASN A 501 -29.54 6.70 8.94
CA ASN A 501 -29.86 7.60 10.06
C ASN A 501 -28.84 8.75 10.19
N PRO A 502 -28.95 9.83 9.40
CA PRO A 502 -28.00 10.93 9.44
C PRO A 502 -28.10 11.69 10.77
N LYS A 503 -27.00 11.78 11.50
CA LYS A 503 -26.83 12.64 12.67
C LYS A 503 -25.63 13.52 12.41
N SER A 504 -25.70 14.80 12.76
CA SER A 504 -24.55 15.68 12.60
C SER A 504 -24.62 16.79 13.63
N ALA A 505 -23.45 17.23 14.05
CA ALA A 505 -23.30 18.41 14.87
C ALA A 505 -23.39 19.70 14.03
N SER A 506 -23.49 20.83 14.71
CA SER A 506 -23.40 22.15 14.08
C SER A 506 -21.95 22.45 13.64
N PRO A 507 -21.71 23.26 12.59
CA PRO A 507 -20.36 23.54 12.10
C PRO A 507 -19.40 24.08 13.18
N ASP A 508 -19.87 24.87 14.14
CA ASP A 508 -19.02 25.37 15.23
C ASP A 508 -18.58 24.26 16.20
N GLU A 509 -19.46 23.30 16.49
CA GLU A 509 -19.14 22.12 17.31
C GLU A 509 -18.15 21.20 16.58
N VAL A 510 -18.31 20.99 15.27
CA VAL A 510 -17.38 20.20 14.46
C VAL A 510 -16.00 20.85 14.44
N ILE A 511 -15.90 22.16 14.20
CA ILE A 511 -14.62 22.88 14.22
C ILE A 511 -13.97 22.82 15.61
N PHE A 512 -14.76 22.91 16.68
CA PHE A 512 -14.26 22.73 18.05
C PHE A 512 -13.71 21.32 18.29
N ALA A 513 -14.41 20.28 17.82
CA ALA A 513 -13.96 18.90 17.93
C ALA A 513 -12.67 18.64 17.12
N ILE A 514 -12.56 19.21 15.91
CA ILE A 514 -11.32 19.16 15.10
C ILE A 514 -10.16 19.79 15.85
N ASP A 515 -10.38 20.93 16.51
CA ASP A 515 -9.36 21.58 17.32
C ASP A 515 -8.89 20.68 18.49
N GLN A 516 -9.81 20.03 19.21
CA GLN A 516 -9.47 19.09 20.29
C GLN A 516 -8.68 17.90 19.76
N LEU A 517 -9.09 17.34 18.62
CA LEU A 517 -8.38 16.24 17.96
C LEU A 517 -6.94 16.64 17.60
N LEU A 518 -6.74 17.83 17.03
CA LEU A 518 -5.41 18.31 16.65
C LEU A 518 -4.53 18.57 17.89
N LEU A 519 -5.11 19.01 19.00
CA LEU A 519 -4.39 19.12 20.29
C LEU A 519 -3.96 17.76 20.82
N ALA A 520 -4.86 16.77 20.80
CA ALA A 520 -4.55 15.40 21.21
C ALA A 520 -3.43 14.79 20.34
N LYS A 521 -3.54 14.92 19.01
CA LYS A 521 -2.49 14.47 18.08
C LYS A 521 -1.14 15.17 18.32
N LYS A 522 -1.15 16.48 18.59
CA LYS A 522 0.07 17.22 18.94
C LYS A 522 0.73 16.72 20.23
N GLY A 523 -0.07 16.33 21.22
CA GLY A 523 0.41 15.73 22.47
C GLY A 523 1.08 14.36 22.29
N ASN A 524 0.61 13.56 21.33
CA ASN A 524 1.16 12.24 21.04
C ASN A 524 2.45 12.27 20.19
N GLU A 525 2.72 13.39 19.51
CA GLU A 525 3.87 13.54 18.61
C GLU A 525 5.11 14.11 19.31
N THR A 526 5.08 14.31 20.63
CA THR A 526 6.04 15.06 21.46
C THR A 526 7.50 14.87 21.04
N SER A 527 8.01 13.64 20.97
CA SER A 527 9.44 13.33 20.82
C SER A 527 10.10 13.48 19.42
N SER A 528 9.39 13.93 18.37
CA SER A 528 9.96 13.95 16.99
C SER A 528 10.27 15.36 16.47
N GLU A 529 11.52 15.69 16.15
CA GLU A 529 11.90 17.02 15.64
C GLU A 529 11.34 17.35 14.24
N GLY A 530 10.92 16.34 13.48
CA GLY A 530 10.17 16.49 12.23
C GLY A 530 8.84 15.74 12.32
N VAL A 531 7.73 16.37 11.93
CA VAL A 531 6.40 15.76 11.94
C VAL A 531 5.69 15.93 10.60
N LYS A 532 4.79 14.98 10.30
CA LYS A 532 4.01 14.99 9.06
C LYS A 532 3.21 16.29 8.93
N GLY A 533 3.07 16.77 7.70
CA GLY A 533 2.25 17.94 7.40
C GLY A 533 0.78 17.64 7.69
N LYS A 534 0.10 18.51 8.44
CA LYS A 534 -1.29 18.27 8.85
C LYS A 534 -2.26 18.93 7.88
N VAL A 535 -3.19 18.15 7.36
CA VAL A 535 -4.22 18.60 6.42
C VAL A 535 -5.58 18.20 6.94
N VAL A 536 -6.49 19.15 7.09
CA VAL A 536 -7.90 18.90 7.40
C VAL A 536 -8.73 19.14 6.16
N ILE A 537 -9.54 18.16 5.78
CA ILE A 537 -10.55 18.27 4.72
C ILE A 537 -11.91 18.19 5.42
N TYR A 538 -12.64 19.29 5.41
CA TYR A 538 -13.96 19.38 6.01
C TYR A 538 -15.01 19.49 4.91
N PHE A 539 -15.85 18.48 4.78
CA PHE A 539 -17.03 18.56 3.93
C PHE A 539 -18.12 19.36 4.65
N ASN A 540 -18.70 20.32 3.94
CA ASN A 540 -19.85 21.09 4.38
C ASN A 540 -20.76 21.33 3.17
N PHE A 541 -21.89 20.62 3.14
CA PHE A 541 -22.88 20.72 2.07
C PHE A 541 -24.10 21.55 2.49
N ASP A 542 -23.95 22.40 3.51
CA ASP A 542 -25.01 23.31 3.93
C ASP A 542 -25.44 24.23 2.78
N ALA A 543 -26.75 24.48 2.69
CA ALA A 543 -27.29 25.52 1.82
C ALA A 543 -27.25 26.88 2.53
N THR A 544 -27.16 27.97 1.75
CA THR A 544 -27.22 29.33 2.30
C THR A 544 -28.53 29.61 3.04
N GLU A 545 -28.40 30.07 4.28
CA GLU A 545 -29.44 30.88 4.90
C GLU A 545 -29.27 32.35 4.46
N ASN A 546 -30.17 32.82 3.59
CA ASN A 546 -30.27 34.22 3.20
C ASN A 546 -30.76 35.08 4.38
N SER A 547 -29.86 35.46 5.29
CA SER A 547 -30.15 36.41 6.36
C SER A 547 -29.19 37.60 6.33
N ALA A 548 -29.75 38.82 6.40
CA ALA A 548 -28.99 40.07 6.32
C ALA A 548 -28.24 40.44 7.62
N ARG A 549 -28.35 39.62 8.68
CA ARG A 549 -27.67 39.81 9.97
C ARG A 549 -26.93 38.53 10.35
N PRO A 550 -25.68 38.63 10.87
CA PRO A 550 -24.96 37.44 11.29
C PRO A 550 -25.68 36.78 12.47
N SER A 551 -26.03 35.51 12.31
CA SER A 551 -26.69 34.73 13.36
C SER A 551 -25.73 34.47 14.53
N THR A 552 -26.27 34.12 15.70
CA THR A 552 -25.47 33.68 16.85
C THR A 552 -24.57 32.50 16.48
N ALA A 553 -25.07 31.57 15.64
CA ALA A 553 -24.30 30.45 15.10
C ALA A 553 -23.12 30.93 14.23
N GLU A 554 -23.31 31.92 13.36
CA GLU A 554 -22.22 32.48 12.55
C GLU A 554 -21.13 33.11 13.42
N THR A 555 -21.51 33.74 14.53
CA THR A 555 -20.55 34.34 15.48
C THR A 555 -19.75 33.26 16.21
N LYS A 556 -20.41 32.17 16.65
CA LYS A 556 -19.73 31.03 17.26
C LYS A 556 -18.75 30.36 16.28
N LEU A 557 -19.18 30.13 15.04
CA LEU A 557 -18.33 29.55 14.00
C LEU A 557 -17.11 30.43 13.70
N LYS A 558 -17.28 31.75 13.56
CA LYS A 558 -16.16 32.68 13.36
C LYS A 558 -15.16 32.61 14.50
N LYS A 559 -15.65 32.51 15.75
CA LYS A 559 -14.79 32.36 16.92
C LYS A 559 -14.04 31.02 16.88
N ALA A 560 -14.74 29.92 16.64
CA ALA A 560 -14.14 28.58 16.57
C ALA A 560 -13.05 28.50 15.49
N LEU A 561 -13.29 29.08 14.31
CA LEU A 561 -12.30 29.15 13.21
C LEU A 561 -11.09 30.01 13.57
N ALA A 562 -11.29 31.14 14.26
CA ALA A 562 -10.19 31.96 14.74
C ALA A 562 -9.35 31.23 15.79
N ASP A 563 -10.00 30.55 16.74
CA ASP A 563 -9.33 29.79 17.80
C ASP A 563 -8.56 28.58 17.22
N LEU A 564 -9.11 27.91 16.21
CA LEU A 564 -8.45 26.85 15.46
C LEU A 564 -7.19 27.39 14.75
N HIS A 565 -7.34 28.47 13.98
CA HIS A 565 -6.24 29.05 13.21
C HIS A 565 -5.08 29.52 14.09
N LEU A 566 -5.38 30.19 15.22
CA LEU A 566 -4.37 30.69 16.14
C LEU A 566 -3.57 29.56 16.80
N ARG A 567 -4.23 28.44 17.16
CA ARG A 567 -3.58 27.31 17.81
C ARG A 567 -2.85 26.38 16.84
N HIS A 568 -3.33 26.32 15.60
CA HIS A 568 -2.88 25.38 14.57
C HIS A 568 -2.51 26.08 13.25
N ILE A 569 -1.71 27.15 13.33
CA ILE A 569 -1.26 27.94 12.17
C ILE A 569 -0.50 27.10 11.11
N ASP A 570 0.02 25.94 11.52
CA ASP A 570 0.74 24.97 10.71
C ASP A 570 -0.15 23.92 10.01
N VAL A 571 -1.47 23.95 10.23
CA VAL A 571 -2.44 23.05 9.59
C VAL A 571 -3.02 23.70 8.34
N ALA A 572 -3.06 22.96 7.23
CA ALA A 572 -3.80 23.37 6.03
C ALA A 572 -5.27 22.91 6.14
N PHE A 573 -6.21 23.81 5.90
CA PHE A 573 -7.65 23.53 6.06
C PHE A 573 -8.36 23.66 4.71
N PHE A 574 -9.00 22.59 4.26
CA PHE A 574 -9.71 22.52 2.98
C PHE A 574 -11.20 22.32 3.23
N ALA A 575 -12.02 23.33 2.92
CA ALA A 575 -13.47 23.24 2.99
C ALA A 575 -14.04 22.83 1.62
N LEU A 576 -14.81 21.74 1.58
CA LEU A 576 -15.41 21.21 0.35
C LEU A 576 -16.93 21.18 0.48
N GLY A 577 -17.64 21.60 -0.56
CA GLY A 577 -19.11 21.65 -0.52
C GLY A 577 -19.71 22.08 -1.85
N ILE A 578 -21.02 22.27 -1.89
CA ILE A 578 -21.72 22.65 -3.13
C ILE A 578 -21.84 24.16 -3.35
N GLU A 579 -21.73 24.96 -2.29
CA GLU A 579 -22.01 26.39 -2.36
C GLU A 579 -20.82 27.27 -1.95
N GLU A 580 -20.30 28.04 -2.92
CA GLU A 580 -19.13 28.89 -2.73
C GLU A 580 -19.30 29.94 -1.61
N SER A 581 -20.51 30.49 -1.47
CA SER A 581 -20.85 31.52 -0.49
C SER A 581 -20.74 31.01 0.96
N VAL A 582 -21.06 29.74 1.20
CA VAL A 582 -20.94 29.04 2.48
C VAL A 582 -19.46 28.74 2.76
N LEU A 583 -18.76 28.19 1.78
CA LEU A 583 -17.37 27.75 1.93
C LEU A 583 -16.38 28.90 2.14
N LYS A 584 -16.65 30.08 1.55
CA LYS A 584 -15.84 31.30 1.76
C LYS A 584 -15.66 31.68 3.23
N LYS A 585 -16.57 31.27 4.11
CA LYS A 585 -16.47 31.51 5.56
C LYS A 585 -15.27 30.79 6.17
N PHE A 586 -14.87 29.64 5.62
CA PHE A 586 -13.77 28.81 6.09
C PHE A 586 -12.41 29.24 5.52
N ALA A 587 -12.37 30.02 4.43
CA ALA A 587 -11.16 30.37 3.70
C ALA A 587 -10.61 31.78 3.97
N LYS A 588 -10.82 32.30 5.18
CA LYS A 588 -10.40 33.66 5.55
C LYS A 588 -8.91 33.82 5.86
N PHE A 589 -8.19 32.71 5.94
CA PHE A 589 -6.78 32.68 6.32
C PHE A 589 -5.94 32.10 5.17
N ASP A 590 -4.70 32.54 5.01
CA ASP A 590 -3.85 32.27 3.83
C ASP A 590 -3.61 30.78 3.50
N ARG A 591 -3.83 29.88 4.46
CA ARG A 591 -3.66 28.42 4.33
C ARG A 591 -4.98 27.65 4.22
N ASN A 592 -6.09 28.38 4.26
CA ASN A 592 -7.40 27.79 4.15
C ASN A 592 -7.85 27.90 2.70
N PHE A 593 -8.17 26.75 2.12
CA PHE A 593 -8.67 26.64 0.77
C PHE A 593 -10.12 26.21 0.82
N TYR A 594 -10.88 26.64 -0.18
CA TYR A 594 -12.16 26.05 -0.46
C TYR A 594 -12.21 25.61 -1.92
N MET A 595 -13.02 24.60 -2.19
CA MET A 595 -13.27 24.10 -3.53
C MET A 595 -14.68 23.54 -3.58
N ILE A 596 -15.36 23.75 -4.71
CA ILE A 596 -16.65 23.11 -4.95
C ILE A 596 -16.41 21.60 -5.06
N ALA A 597 -17.18 20.81 -4.31
CA ALA A 597 -17.10 19.37 -4.30
C ALA A 597 -17.62 18.80 -5.63
N ASP A 598 -16.69 18.66 -6.58
CA ASP A 598 -16.92 18.05 -7.87
C ASP A 598 -16.17 16.70 -7.95
N THR A 599 -16.77 15.76 -8.67
CA THR A 599 -16.23 14.42 -8.93
C THR A 599 -15.52 14.32 -10.29
N THR A 600 -15.42 15.42 -11.04
CA THR A 600 -14.60 15.44 -12.25
C THR A 600 -13.11 15.22 -11.92
N GLU A 601 -12.44 14.47 -12.79
CA GLU A 601 -11.05 14.07 -12.56
C GLU A 601 -10.10 15.28 -12.47
N GLU A 602 -10.37 16.34 -13.21
CA GLU A 602 -9.56 17.58 -13.18
C GLU A 602 -9.58 18.26 -11.80
N HIS A 603 -10.77 18.46 -11.22
CA HIS A 603 -10.91 19.06 -9.89
C HIS A 603 -10.29 18.18 -8.81
N GLN A 604 -10.48 16.86 -8.90
CA GLN A 604 -9.87 15.91 -7.98
C GLN A 604 -8.33 15.92 -8.08
N ARG A 605 -7.76 16.01 -9.30
CA ARG A 605 -6.31 16.18 -9.52
C ARG A 605 -5.80 17.48 -8.93
N GLU A 606 -6.54 18.58 -9.07
CA GLU A 606 -6.18 19.87 -8.46
C GLU A 606 -6.17 19.79 -6.94
N LEU A 607 -7.21 19.19 -6.34
CA LEU A 607 -7.31 19.00 -4.89
C LEU A 607 -6.11 18.19 -4.37
N VAL A 608 -5.80 17.04 -4.99
CA VAL A 608 -4.63 16.22 -4.63
C VAL A 608 -3.34 17.03 -4.75
N LYS A 609 -3.17 17.81 -5.82
CA LYS A 609 -1.97 18.64 -6.02
C LYS A 609 -1.80 19.65 -4.88
N LYS A 610 -2.87 20.34 -4.48
CA LYS A 610 -2.83 21.30 -3.36
C LYS A 610 -2.53 20.59 -2.03
N ILE A 611 -3.18 19.46 -1.76
CA ILE A 611 -2.94 18.68 -0.53
C ILE A 611 -1.47 18.24 -0.46
N LYS A 612 -0.94 17.65 -1.54
CA LYS A 612 0.46 17.19 -1.60
C LYS A 612 1.50 18.30 -1.52
N SER A 613 1.12 19.53 -1.82
CA SER A 613 1.98 20.71 -1.64
C SER A 613 2.02 21.25 -0.21
N SER A 614 1.22 20.68 0.71
CA SER A 614 1.27 21.05 2.13
C SER A 614 2.59 20.59 2.73
N PRO A 615 3.38 21.50 3.35
CA PRO A 615 4.69 21.15 3.86
C PRO A 615 4.60 20.36 5.17
N ALA A 616 5.53 19.42 5.35
CA ALA A 616 5.84 18.80 6.64
C ALA A 616 6.48 19.82 7.59
N ILE A 617 6.42 19.56 8.90
CA ILE A 617 6.79 20.56 9.92
C ILE A 617 8.11 20.16 10.58
N LEU A 618 9.08 21.07 10.55
CA LEU A 618 10.22 21.05 11.46
C LEU A 618 9.78 21.72 12.77
N LYS A 619 9.77 20.96 13.85
CA LYS A 619 9.35 21.43 15.18
C LYS A 619 10.50 21.32 16.17
N TYR A 620 10.41 22.15 17.20
CA TYR A 620 11.37 22.20 18.29
C TYR A 620 10.60 22.13 19.60
N GLU A 621 10.59 20.94 20.20
CA GLU A 621 9.74 20.58 21.33
C GLU A 621 10.07 21.39 22.59
N ASP A 622 11.37 21.58 22.84
CA ASP A 622 11.91 22.29 23.99
C ASP A 622 11.53 23.79 24.01
N CYS A 623 10.88 24.35 22.98
CA CYS A 623 10.46 25.76 22.96
C CYS A 623 9.53 26.16 24.12
N VAL A 624 8.83 25.21 24.75
CA VAL A 624 7.95 25.47 25.90
C VAL A 624 8.77 25.62 27.18
N ASP A 625 9.76 24.76 27.39
CA ASP A 625 10.52 24.63 28.65
C ASP A 625 11.89 25.31 28.62
N ARG A 626 12.51 25.42 27.44
CA ARG A 626 13.84 25.99 27.22
C ARG A 626 13.82 27.05 26.12
N ARG A 627 14.32 28.24 26.44
CA ARG A 627 14.37 29.39 25.51
C ARG A 627 15.43 29.27 24.41
N SER A 628 16.33 28.30 24.52
CA SER A 628 17.42 28.08 23.58
C SER A 628 17.76 26.59 23.51
N GLU A 629 17.76 26.05 22.31
CA GLU A 629 18.13 24.66 22.05
C GLU A 629 19.53 24.59 21.44
N ARG A 630 20.32 23.61 21.88
CA ARG A 630 21.60 23.29 21.26
C ARG A 630 21.38 22.07 20.34
N SER A 631 21.31 22.36 19.04
CA SER A 631 21.49 21.40 17.94
C SER A 631 20.59 20.15 17.95
N ALA A 632 19.29 20.35 17.72
CA ALA A 632 18.39 19.26 17.34
C ALA A 632 18.77 18.72 15.95
N THR A 633 18.70 17.41 15.78
CA THR A 633 18.96 16.71 14.52
C THR A 633 17.76 15.87 14.07
N TYR A 634 17.28 16.14 12.87
CA TYR A 634 16.26 15.36 12.19
C TYR A 634 16.86 14.56 11.03
N GLU A 635 16.45 13.29 10.89
CA GLU A 635 16.87 12.41 9.79
C GLU A 635 15.65 11.78 9.13
N ASP A 636 15.62 11.79 7.80
CA ASP A 636 14.58 11.16 6.98
C ASP A 636 15.13 10.82 5.58
N PHE A 637 14.27 10.30 4.70
CA PHE A 637 14.64 9.77 3.39
C PHE A 637 13.83 10.45 2.28
N VAL A 638 14.46 10.68 1.14
CA VAL A 638 13.81 11.20 -0.08
C VAL A 638 14.10 10.29 -1.28
N SER A 639 13.09 9.98 -2.07
CA SER A 639 13.25 9.15 -3.27
C SER A 639 13.93 9.94 -4.39
N PRO A 640 14.68 9.30 -5.31
CA PRO A 640 15.20 9.95 -6.50
C PRO A 640 14.08 10.59 -7.34
N SER A 641 14.31 11.81 -7.85
CA SER A 641 13.33 12.64 -8.58
C SER A 641 12.07 13.04 -7.81
N ALA A 642 11.97 12.70 -6.53
CA ALA A 642 10.88 13.11 -5.68
C ALA A 642 11.22 14.40 -4.92
N VAL A 643 10.18 15.16 -4.58
CA VAL A 643 10.28 16.42 -3.85
C VAL A 643 9.48 16.31 -2.55
N GLN A 644 10.10 16.72 -1.45
CA GLN A 644 9.46 16.93 -0.16
C GLN A 644 9.47 18.40 0.21
N HIS A 645 8.33 18.90 0.64
CA HIS A 645 8.17 20.27 1.13
C HIS A 645 8.22 20.28 2.66
N TRP A 646 9.04 21.14 3.21
CA TRP A 646 9.22 21.30 4.65
C TRP A 646 9.03 22.75 5.05
N GLN A 647 8.51 22.98 6.24
CA GLN A 647 8.40 24.30 6.81
C GLN A 647 8.81 24.35 8.26
N MET A 648 9.34 25.50 8.65
CA MET A 648 9.53 25.87 10.05
C MET A 648 8.63 27.07 10.33
N PRO A 649 7.57 26.91 11.15
CA PRO A 649 6.74 28.01 11.61
C PRO A 649 7.51 29.02 12.47
N ALA A 650 7.14 30.30 12.39
CA ALA A 650 7.85 31.38 13.10
C ALA A 650 7.82 31.27 14.63
N LYS A 651 6.79 30.62 15.21
CA LYS A 651 6.69 30.35 16.65
C LYS A 651 7.97 29.72 17.25
N TYR A 652 8.72 28.97 16.43
CA TYR A 652 9.96 28.33 16.87
C TYR A 652 11.19 29.25 16.85
N PHE A 653 11.25 30.27 15.98
CA PHE A 653 12.47 31.07 15.78
C PHE A 653 12.28 32.58 15.89
N TYR A 654 11.10 33.07 16.25
CA TYR A 654 10.84 34.52 16.17
C TYR A 654 11.68 35.37 17.15
N LYS A 655 12.27 34.77 18.21
CA LYS A 655 13.25 35.44 19.11
C LYS A 655 14.70 35.17 18.72
N SER A 656 14.96 34.43 17.65
CA SER A 656 16.33 34.17 17.19
C SER A 656 16.98 35.46 16.69
N THR A 657 18.25 35.67 17.05
CA THR A 657 19.06 36.81 16.57
C THR A 657 19.97 36.39 15.42
N SER A 658 20.50 35.18 15.48
CA SER A 658 21.29 34.53 14.43
C SER A 658 20.86 33.07 14.37
N LEU A 659 20.40 32.64 13.21
CA LEU A 659 19.93 31.28 12.95
C LEU A 659 20.76 30.67 11.82
N LYS A 660 21.12 29.41 11.98
CA LYS A 660 21.74 28.58 10.94
C LYS A 660 20.98 27.27 10.83
N ILE A 661 20.58 26.89 9.63
CA ILE A 661 19.97 25.60 9.32
C ILE A 661 20.89 24.90 8.33
N VAL A 662 21.22 23.64 8.60
CA VAL A 662 22.18 22.83 7.85
C VAL A 662 21.48 21.59 7.32
N PHE A 663 21.62 21.36 6.03
CA PHE A 663 21.15 20.17 5.35
C PHE A 663 22.35 19.33 4.92
N GLU A 664 22.30 18.03 5.15
CA GLU A 664 23.34 17.07 4.78
C GLU A 664 22.70 15.93 3.99
N ALA A 665 23.36 15.50 2.91
CA ALA A 665 23.03 14.26 2.22
C ALA A 665 24.01 13.19 2.71
N LEU A 666 23.51 12.10 3.28
CA LEU A 666 24.37 11.08 3.88
C LEU A 666 24.79 10.03 2.86
N ASP A 667 23.90 9.68 1.94
CA ASP A 667 24.03 8.51 1.08
C ASP A 667 23.37 8.80 -0.30
N GLY A 668 23.80 9.88 -0.95
CA GLY A 668 23.31 10.26 -2.27
C GLY A 668 23.44 11.76 -2.53
N SER A 669 22.68 12.25 -3.50
CA SER A 669 22.70 13.66 -3.87
C SER A 669 21.30 14.24 -3.80
N ILE A 670 21.17 15.39 -3.14
CA ILE A 670 19.91 16.10 -2.99
C ILE A 670 20.08 17.55 -3.44
N GLN A 671 19.00 18.17 -3.86
CA GLN A 671 18.89 19.60 -4.08
C GLN A 671 18.03 20.21 -2.98
N VAL A 672 18.51 21.26 -2.35
CA VAL A 672 17.78 21.98 -1.29
C VAL A 672 17.49 23.39 -1.76
N CYS A 673 16.22 23.78 -1.77
CA CYS A 673 15.78 25.12 -2.08
C CYS A 673 15.16 25.79 -0.86
N TYR A 674 15.28 27.11 -0.77
CA TYR A 674 14.79 27.89 0.37
C TYR A 674 13.92 29.07 -0.07
N SER A 675 12.84 29.34 0.65
CA SER A 675 12.07 30.57 0.46
C SER A 675 11.39 31.02 1.76
N ARG A 676 11.04 32.30 1.81
CA ARG A 676 10.09 32.87 2.78
C ARG A 676 8.76 33.27 2.15
N ALA A 677 8.67 33.20 0.82
CA ALA A 677 7.54 33.74 0.06
C ALA A 677 6.65 32.66 -0.56
N THR A 678 7.17 31.46 -0.79
CA THR A 678 6.43 30.37 -1.47
C THR A 678 6.58 29.04 -0.74
N LEU A 679 5.52 28.23 -0.77
CA LEU A 679 5.48 26.84 -0.29
C LEU A 679 6.27 25.88 -1.19
N ALA A 680 6.57 26.31 -2.42
CA ALA A 680 7.28 25.53 -3.44
C ALA A 680 8.57 26.25 -3.90
N PRO A 681 9.62 26.30 -3.05
CA PRO A 681 10.86 27.01 -3.35
C PRO A 681 11.61 26.53 -4.60
N GLU A 682 11.41 25.28 -5.02
CA GLU A 682 12.04 24.66 -6.20
C GLU A 682 11.71 25.37 -7.50
N ASN A 683 10.56 26.05 -7.55
CA ASN A 683 10.18 26.89 -8.70
C ASN A 683 11.02 28.17 -8.79
N GLN A 684 11.79 28.50 -7.75
CA GLN A 684 12.69 29.65 -7.67
C GLN A 684 14.15 29.19 -7.74
N ILE A 685 14.61 28.74 -8.91
CA ILE A 685 15.94 28.10 -9.12
C ILE A 685 17.11 28.86 -8.43
N LYS A 686 17.06 30.20 -8.35
CA LYS A 686 18.10 31.02 -7.70
C LYS A 686 18.27 30.74 -6.18
N SER A 687 17.31 30.11 -5.53
CA SER A 687 17.37 29.77 -4.10
C SER A 687 17.72 28.30 -3.84
N CYS A 688 18.10 27.56 -4.87
CA CYS A 688 18.43 26.13 -4.81
C CYS A 688 19.95 25.89 -4.78
N GLN A 689 20.37 24.91 -3.98
CA GLN A 689 21.76 24.44 -3.91
C GLN A 689 21.79 22.91 -3.97
N ASN A 690 22.69 22.34 -4.77
CA ASN A 690 22.89 20.91 -4.84
C ASN A 690 23.92 20.46 -3.81
N ILE A 691 23.63 19.36 -3.12
CA ILE A 691 24.57 18.60 -2.30
C ILE A 691 24.90 17.35 -3.11
N THR A 692 26.11 17.32 -3.67
CA THR A 692 26.61 16.18 -4.45
C THR A 692 27.44 15.24 -3.58
N ASN A 693 27.63 13.98 -4.02
CA ASN A 693 28.50 13.02 -3.33
C ASN A 693 29.90 13.62 -3.12
N GLY A 694 30.23 14.01 -1.87
CA GLY A 694 31.49 14.63 -1.49
C GLY A 694 31.39 16.05 -0.90
N GLN A 695 30.29 16.78 -1.14
CA GLN A 695 29.94 17.97 -0.35
C GLN A 695 29.21 17.55 0.92
N LYS A 696 29.69 17.99 2.08
CA LYS A 696 29.13 17.56 3.37
C LYS A 696 27.76 18.17 3.68
N SER A 697 27.53 19.44 3.31
CA SER A 697 26.32 20.14 3.71
C SER A 697 26.04 21.43 2.94
N VAL A 698 24.80 21.89 2.98
CA VAL A 698 24.36 23.24 2.59
C VAL A 698 23.85 23.97 3.83
N GLU A 699 24.23 25.24 3.98
CA GLU A 699 23.86 26.07 5.13
C GLU A 699 23.01 27.27 4.72
N PHE A 700 21.87 27.47 5.39
CA PHE A 700 21.05 28.68 5.29
C PHE A 700 21.17 29.48 6.57
N LYS A 701 21.64 30.74 6.46
CA LYS A 701 21.84 31.65 7.58
C LYS A 701 20.84 32.80 7.54
N SER A 702 20.26 33.14 8.68
CA SER A 702 19.33 34.26 8.82
C SER A 702 19.63 35.07 10.07
N THR A 703 19.68 36.41 9.92
CA THR A 703 19.94 37.33 11.02
C THR A 703 18.66 38.12 11.32
N ASN A 704 18.23 38.12 12.59
CA ASN A 704 17.00 38.73 13.06
C ASN A 704 15.76 38.44 12.17
N PRO A 705 15.42 37.15 11.93
CA PRO A 705 14.44 36.72 10.92
C PRO A 705 13.02 37.27 11.11
N CYS A 706 12.65 37.69 12.32
CA CYS A 706 11.32 38.24 12.63
C CYS A 706 11.41 39.65 13.22
N LYS A 707 12.45 40.44 12.89
CA LYS A 707 12.57 41.81 13.37
C LYS A 707 11.31 42.61 13.04
N SER A 708 10.68 43.19 14.06
CA SER A 708 9.44 43.97 13.95
C SER A 708 8.17 43.17 13.64
N PHE A 709 8.20 41.84 13.73
CA PHE A 709 7.04 40.98 13.57
C PHE A 709 6.76 40.16 14.84
N THR A 710 5.53 39.68 14.96
CA THR A 710 5.12 38.70 15.98
C THR A 710 5.37 37.28 15.48
N ASP A 711 5.24 36.30 16.37
CA ASP A 711 5.24 34.87 16.03
C ASP A 711 4.13 34.47 15.04
N VAL A 712 3.03 35.23 15.00
CA VAL A 712 1.91 35.03 14.06
C VAL A 712 2.15 35.75 12.72
N THR A 713 2.70 36.97 12.74
CA THR A 713 2.85 37.81 11.52
C THR A 713 4.18 37.58 10.79
N CYS A 714 5.15 36.94 11.44
CA CYS A 714 6.41 36.61 10.79
C CYS A 714 6.25 35.42 9.83
N SER A 715 6.70 35.58 8.59
CA SER A 715 6.65 34.50 7.61
C SER A 715 7.48 33.28 8.05
N PRO A 716 6.99 32.05 7.82
CA PRO A 716 7.75 30.82 8.03
C PRO A 716 8.99 30.72 7.13
N PHE A 717 9.85 29.76 7.43
CA PHE A 717 10.82 29.26 6.45
C PHE A 717 10.22 28.08 5.70
N TYR A 718 10.35 28.10 4.38
CA TYR A 718 9.96 27.01 3.50
C TYR A 718 11.20 26.42 2.84
N PHE A 719 11.25 25.10 2.79
CA PHE A 719 12.30 24.34 2.15
C PHE A 719 11.68 23.33 1.20
N SER A 720 12.36 23.08 0.08
CA SER A 720 12.12 21.86 -0.69
C SER A 720 13.38 21.05 -0.81
N LEU A 721 13.21 19.74 -0.62
CA LEU A 721 14.23 18.73 -0.69
C LEU A 721 13.92 17.83 -1.88
N LYS A 722 14.79 17.84 -2.89
CA LYS A 722 14.63 17.04 -4.10
C LYS A 722 15.73 15.99 -4.21
N GLY A 723 15.36 14.72 -4.33
CA GLY A 723 16.31 13.65 -4.63
C GLY A 723 16.85 13.78 -6.05
N ILE A 724 18.17 13.80 -6.23
CA ILE A 724 18.81 13.87 -7.56
C ILE A 724 19.07 12.44 -8.05
N ASN A 725 18.65 12.14 -9.28
CA ASN A 725 18.97 10.85 -9.91
C ASN A 725 20.49 10.66 -10.03
N ALA A 726 20.92 9.41 -9.94
CA ALA A 726 22.30 9.04 -10.23
C ALA A 726 22.70 9.54 -11.63
N SER A 727 23.91 10.09 -11.74
CA SER A 727 24.53 10.50 -12.99
C SER A 727 24.79 9.32 -13.94
N ASP A 728 24.86 8.09 -13.40
CA ASP A 728 24.90 6.85 -14.16
C ASP A 728 23.59 6.07 -13.96
N PRO A 729 22.72 5.95 -14.98
CA PRO A 729 21.47 5.20 -14.90
C PRO A 729 21.67 3.68 -14.85
N THR A 730 22.88 3.18 -15.09
CA THR A 730 23.23 1.75 -15.12
C THR A 730 23.84 1.23 -13.81
N ALA A 731 24.13 2.11 -12.85
CA ALA A 731 24.62 1.71 -11.54
C ALA A 731 23.45 1.35 -10.61
N SER A 732 23.39 0.11 -10.12
CA SER A 732 22.49 -0.27 -9.02
C SER A 732 22.91 0.47 -7.76
N ARG A 733 21.96 1.16 -7.12
CA ARG A 733 22.20 1.96 -5.92
C ARG A 733 21.16 1.58 -4.87
N TYR A 734 21.47 0.54 -4.10
CA TYR A 734 20.74 0.21 -2.88
C TYR A 734 21.38 1.01 -1.75
N VAL A 735 21.03 2.28 -1.68
CA VAL A 735 21.75 3.23 -0.84
C VAL A 735 21.17 3.30 0.56
N CYS A 736 19.86 3.11 0.69
CA CYS A 736 19.25 3.15 2.00
C CYS A 736 19.83 2.04 2.88
N SER A 737 20.53 2.41 3.95
CA SER A 737 20.91 1.48 5.01
C SER A 737 20.48 1.96 6.38
N ASP A 738 19.57 1.21 7.00
CA ASP A 738 19.18 1.47 8.37
C ASP A 738 18.97 0.17 9.16
N ARG A 739 20.09 -0.44 9.57
CA ARG A 739 20.09 -1.60 10.47
C ARG A 739 19.71 -1.25 11.91
N ASN A 740 19.77 0.03 12.30
CA ASN A 740 19.73 0.43 13.72
C ASN A 740 18.47 1.18 14.14
N THR A 741 17.67 1.74 13.21
CA THR A 741 16.44 2.48 13.54
C THR A 741 15.18 1.99 12.83
N GLY A 742 15.13 0.69 12.49
CA GLY A 742 13.92 0.04 11.97
C GLY A 742 13.55 0.55 10.58
N ALA A 743 14.39 0.26 9.59
CA ALA A 743 14.15 0.44 8.14
C ALA A 743 13.15 1.54 7.77
N LYS A 744 13.46 2.81 8.09
CA LYS A 744 12.56 3.95 7.82
C LYS A 744 12.36 4.26 6.33
N CYS A 745 13.13 3.64 5.44
CA CYS A 745 13.01 3.86 4.01
C CYS A 745 12.01 2.93 3.34
N ARG A 746 11.25 3.50 2.40
CA ARG A 746 10.17 2.86 1.63
C ARG A 746 10.67 2.09 0.42
N THR A 747 11.79 2.52 -0.15
CA THR A 747 12.45 1.85 -1.27
C THR A 747 13.96 1.83 -1.03
N LEU A 748 14.65 0.86 -1.63
CA LEU A 748 16.08 0.63 -1.38
C LEU A 748 16.97 1.75 -1.96
N ASP A 749 16.44 2.55 -2.88
CA ASP A 749 17.14 3.63 -3.58
C ASP A 749 16.89 5.02 -2.99
N GLN A 750 16.15 5.12 -1.87
CA GLN A 750 15.96 6.41 -1.20
C GLN A 750 17.26 6.95 -0.61
N ILE A 751 17.36 8.27 -0.60
CA ILE A 751 18.50 9.04 -0.14
C ILE A 751 18.19 9.57 1.25
N LYS A 752 18.95 9.14 2.25
CA LYS A 752 18.95 9.66 3.60
C LYS A 752 19.52 11.08 3.64
N PHE A 753 18.77 11.97 4.26
CA PHE A 753 19.19 13.33 4.54
C PHE A 753 19.09 13.63 6.03
N LYS A 754 19.86 14.62 6.45
CA LYS A 754 19.88 15.12 7.81
C LYS A 754 19.68 16.63 7.82
N ILE A 755 18.82 17.10 8.72
CA ILE A 755 18.57 18.51 8.98
C ILE A 755 19.03 18.79 10.40
N SER A 756 19.87 19.81 10.57
CA SER A 756 20.26 20.31 11.89
C SER A 756 20.19 21.83 11.93
N HIS A 757 20.20 22.41 13.12
CA HIS A 757 20.14 23.86 13.27
C HIS A 757 20.99 24.35 14.44
N ASP A 758 21.26 25.66 14.43
CA ASP A 758 21.91 26.38 15.52
C ASP A 758 21.27 27.77 15.67
N GLY A 759 21.12 28.23 16.91
CA GLY A 759 20.63 29.57 17.23
C GLY A 759 19.10 29.75 17.23
N ILE A 760 18.32 28.67 17.36
CA ILE A 760 16.86 28.74 17.54
C ILE A 760 16.49 29.27 18.94
N ARG A 761 15.58 30.24 19.00
CA ARG A 761 15.03 30.82 20.22
C ARG A 761 13.53 31.14 20.09
N CYS A 762 12.76 30.74 21.08
CA CYS A 762 11.29 30.81 21.10
C CYS A 762 10.74 31.69 22.26
N SER A 763 9.43 31.92 22.28
CA SER A 763 8.69 32.54 23.42
C SER A 763 8.60 31.53 24.57
N GLY A 764 9.59 31.50 25.46
CA GLY A 764 9.35 30.86 26.76
C GLY A 764 8.47 31.75 27.63
N CYS A 765 7.15 31.51 27.68
CA CYS A 765 6.20 32.22 28.56
C CYS A 765 6.37 31.87 30.06
N TYR A 766 7.06 30.78 30.43
CA TYR A 766 7.21 30.37 31.84
C TYR A 766 8.44 30.94 32.57
N GLY A 767 9.29 31.73 31.92
CA GLY A 767 10.46 32.35 32.58
C GLY A 767 10.15 33.55 33.49
N LEU A 768 8.88 33.85 33.75
CA LEU A 768 8.42 34.93 34.65
C LEU A 768 7.63 34.41 35.86
N VAL A 769 7.87 33.17 36.32
CA VAL A 769 7.63 32.88 37.74
C VAL A 769 8.77 33.54 38.49
N ALA A 770 8.54 34.77 38.96
CA ALA A 770 9.42 35.44 39.89
C ALA A 770 9.78 34.44 41.00
N LYS A 771 11.07 34.16 41.20
CA LYS A 771 11.53 33.40 42.35
C LYS A 771 10.88 34.03 43.59
N PRO A 772 10.18 33.29 44.46
CA PRO A 772 9.50 33.86 45.62
C PRO A 772 10.42 34.64 46.57
N LEU A 773 11.74 34.44 46.47
CA LEU A 773 12.76 35.27 47.15
C LEU A 773 12.80 36.75 46.72
N SER A 774 12.33 37.08 45.52
CA SER A 774 12.35 38.48 45.01
C SER A 774 11.20 39.32 45.57
N VAL A 775 10.09 38.67 45.97
CA VAL A 775 8.94 39.33 46.63
C VAL A 775 9.23 39.55 48.12
N LEU A 776 10.05 38.70 48.75
CA LEU A 776 10.47 38.86 50.15
C LEU A 776 11.39 40.06 50.39
N PHE A 777 12.18 40.50 49.40
CA PHE A 777 13.00 41.71 49.54
C PHE A 777 12.20 43.02 49.43
N GLY A 778 11.03 43.00 48.78
CA GLY A 778 10.13 44.15 48.72
C GLY A 778 9.36 44.40 50.02
N PHE A 779 9.15 43.36 50.84
CA PHE A 779 8.47 43.47 52.14
C PHE A 779 9.41 43.73 53.32
N LEU A 780 10.73 43.68 53.13
CA LEU A 780 11.72 44.02 54.16
C LEU A 780 12.20 45.48 54.09
N ILE A 781 11.68 46.28 53.15
CA ILE A 781 11.99 47.71 52.98
C ILE A 781 10.71 48.57 53.04
N ALA A 782 9.62 48.06 53.63
CA ALA A 782 8.39 48.83 53.90
C ALA A 782 8.15 48.97 55.40
#